data_AF-A0A0D0RXM6-F1
#
_entry.id   AF-A0A0D0RXM6-F1
#
_cell.length_a   1.000
_cell.length_b   1.000
_cell.length_c   1.000
_cell.angle_alpha   90.00
_cell.angle_beta   90.00
_cell.angle_gamma   90.00
#
_symmetry.space_group_name_H-M   'P 1'
#
loop_
_entity.id
_entity.type
_entity.pdbx_description
1 polymer ?
#
loop_
_entity_poly.entity_id
_entity_poly.type
_entity_poly.pdbx_seq_one_letter_code
_entity_poly.pdbx_strand_id
1 'polypeptide(L)'
;MSSLDSLRTLKTLEIDSKTYHYFSLPEAAKSLGDLDKLPMSLKVLLENLLRWEDAKTVTGTDLKAIAAWLKERQSDREIQYRPARVLMQDFTGVPAVVDLAAMRAAVAKAGGDPQRINPLSPVDLVIDHSVMVDKFGTTSAFEQNVDIEMQRNGERYAFLRWGQSAFDNFSVVPPGTGICHQVNLEYLGRTVWTKEEDGRTYAFPDTLVGTDSHTTMINGLGVLGWGVGGIEAEAAMLGQPVSMLIPEVIGFKLTGKLREGITATDLVLTVTQMLRKKGVVGKFVEFYGDGLADLPLADRATIANMAPEYGATCGFFPVDEVTLDYLRLSGRPVETVKLVEAYTKAQGLWRNAGQEPVFTDTLALDMGSVEASLAGPKRPQDRVSLPNVGQAFSDFLDLQFKPTSKEEGRLESEGGGGVAVGNADLVGETDYEYDGQTYRLKNGAVVIAAITSCTNTSNPSVMMAAGLVAKKAVEKGLTRKPWVKTSLAPGSKVVTDYYKAAGLTQYLDKLGFDLVGYGCTTCIGNSGPLPEPIEKAIQKADLAVASVLSGNRNFEGRVHPLVKTNWLASPPLVVAYALAGTVRIDISSEPLGNDQNGNPVYLKDIWPSSQEIADAVAQVSTSMFHKEYAEVFAGDEQWQAIEVPQAATYVWQKDSTYIQHPPFFDDIAGPLPVIKDVKGANVLALLGDSVTTDHISPAGNIKTDSPAGRYLREQGVEPRDFNSYGSRRGNHEVMMRGTFANIRIRNEMLGGEEGGNTLYIPTGEKMAIYDASMKYQASGTPLVVIAGQEYGTGSSRDWAAKGTNLLGVKAVIAESFERIHRSNLVGMGVLPLQFKLDQNRKTLKLTGKEKIDILGLTDAEIEPRMNLTLVITREDGSSEKVEVLCRIDTLNEVEYFKAGGILHYVLRQLIAS
;
A
#
# COMPACT_ATOMS: atom_id res chain seq x y z
N MET A 1 9.75 14.35 28.39
CA MET A 1 9.91 14.93 27.03
C MET A 1 10.61 16.26 27.21
N SER A 2 11.87 16.39 26.79
CA SER A 2 12.62 17.65 26.95
C SER A 2 12.46 18.56 25.73
N SER A 3 11.29 19.19 25.57
CA SER A 3 11.16 20.33 24.65
C SER A 3 11.79 21.57 25.28
N LEU A 4 12.48 22.37 24.48
CA LEU A 4 12.97 23.69 24.90
C LEU A 4 11.83 24.64 25.24
N ASP A 5 10.65 24.43 24.66
CA ASP A 5 9.45 25.28 24.80
C ASP A 5 9.76 26.78 24.71
N SER A 6 10.50 27.18 23.66
CA SER A 6 11.01 28.55 23.53
C SER A 6 9.90 29.61 23.45
N LEU A 7 8.71 29.19 23.05
CA LEU A 7 7.50 30.01 22.95
C LEU A 7 6.59 29.94 24.19
N ARG A 8 6.96 29.20 25.25
CA ARG A 8 6.20 29.04 26.51
C ARG A 8 4.77 28.54 26.29
N THR A 9 4.65 27.53 25.44
CA THR A 9 3.39 26.93 24.98
C THR A 9 2.92 25.79 25.87
N LEU A 10 3.75 25.27 26.78
CA LEU A 10 3.33 24.23 27.71
C LEU A 10 2.19 24.74 28.62
N LYS A 11 1.03 24.11 28.53
CA LYS A 11 -0.17 24.39 29.32
C LYS A 11 -0.75 23.10 29.89
N THR A 12 -1.71 23.27 30.80
CA THR A 12 -2.47 22.19 31.41
C THR A 12 -3.93 22.22 30.96
N LEU A 13 -4.53 21.04 30.85
CA LEU A 13 -5.94 20.83 30.57
C LEU A 13 -6.50 19.90 31.65
N GLU A 14 -7.45 20.38 32.43
CA GLU A 14 -8.11 19.60 33.48
C GLU A 14 -9.38 18.96 32.91
N ILE A 15 -9.48 17.63 33.00
CA ILE A 15 -10.64 16.87 32.55
C ILE A 15 -11.02 15.91 33.67
N ASP A 16 -12.23 16.10 34.21
CA ASP A 16 -12.68 15.44 35.44
C ASP A 16 -11.65 15.59 36.58
N SER A 17 -10.95 14.51 36.96
CA SER A 17 -9.92 14.50 38.02
C SER A 17 -8.49 14.26 37.49
N LYS A 18 -8.27 14.38 36.18
CA LYS A 18 -6.97 14.16 35.53
C LYS A 18 -6.43 15.45 34.92
N THR A 19 -5.16 15.74 35.18
CA THR A 19 -4.42 16.85 34.60
C THR A 19 -3.59 16.37 33.41
N TYR A 20 -3.85 16.93 32.24
CA TYR A 20 -3.06 16.68 31.02
C TYR A 20 -2.16 17.88 30.72
N HIS A 21 -0.94 17.62 30.27
CA HIS A 21 0.02 18.63 29.83
C HIS A 21 0.09 18.62 28.31
N TYR A 22 0.11 19.80 27.67
CA TYR A 22 0.16 19.87 26.21
C TYR A 22 0.82 21.16 25.72
N PHE A 23 1.32 21.15 24.49
CA PHE A 23 1.91 22.30 23.83
C PHE A 23 0.81 23.05 23.06
N SER A 24 0.40 24.21 23.59
CA SER A 24 -0.78 24.96 23.16
C SER A 24 -0.53 25.75 21.86
N LEU A 25 -1.29 25.43 20.81
CA LEU A 25 -1.30 26.16 19.54
C LEU A 25 -1.81 27.60 19.70
N PRO A 26 -2.88 27.88 20.47
CA PRO A 26 -3.29 29.27 20.76
C PRO A 26 -2.21 30.10 21.46
N GLU A 27 -1.36 29.49 22.29
CA GLU A 27 -0.23 30.21 22.89
C GLU A 27 0.91 30.44 21.90
N ALA A 28 1.20 29.46 21.03
CA ALA A 28 2.16 29.64 19.96
C ALA A 28 1.75 30.80 19.02
N ALA A 29 0.45 30.93 18.73
CA ALA A 29 -0.11 31.99 17.89
C ALA A 29 0.21 33.41 18.41
N LYS A 30 0.36 33.60 19.73
CA LYS A 30 0.73 34.92 20.29
C LYS A 30 2.10 35.40 19.82
N SER A 31 3.00 34.47 19.47
CA SER A 31 4.34 34.77 18.96
C SER A 31 4.46 34.58 17.45
N LEU A 32 3.73 33.63 16.88
CA LEU A 32 3.84 33.24 15.46
C LEU A 32 2.86 33.99 14.54
N GLY A 33 1.82 34.61 15.09
CA GLY A 33 0.74 35.26 14.35
C GLY A 33 -0.54 34.41 14.33
N ASP A 34 -1.55 34.87 13.58
CA ASP A 34 -2.83 34.18 13.46
C ASP A 34 -2.68 32.81 12.77
N LEU A 35 -3.03 31.74 13.50
CA LEU A 35 -2.98 30.35 13.04
C LEU A 35 -4.38 29.79 12.73
N ASP A 36 -5.46 30.55 12.92
CA ASP A 36 -6.83 30.04 12.88
C ASP A 36 -7.19 29.45 11.51
N LYS A 37 -6.70 30.10 10.45
CA LYS A 37 -6.92 29.72 9.05
C LYS A 37 -5.95 28.66 8.53
N LEU A 38 -4.97 28.23 9.33
CA LEU A 38 -4.06 27.17 8.91
C LEU A 38 -4.85 25.85 8.71
N PRO A 39 -4.57 25.07 7.64
CA PRO A 39 -5.12 23.72 7.51
C PRO A 39 -4.90 22.90 8.78
N MET A 40 -5.89 22.08 9.14
CA MET A 40 -5.86 21.30 10.38
C MET A 40 -4.69 20.31 10.38
N SER A 41 -4.38 19.72 9.24
CA SER A 41 -3.21 18.87 9.04
C SER A 41 -1.88 19.58 9.34
N LEU A 42 -1.73 20.86 8.98
CA LEU A 42 -0.54 21.65 9.32
C LEU A 42 -0.52 22.09 10.79
N LYS A 43 -1.67 22.28 11.43
CA LYS A 43 -1.77 22.49 12.89
C LYS A 43 -1.27 21.27 13.67
N VAL A 44 -1.59 20.06 13.19
CA VAL A 44 -1.05 18.81 13.77
C VAL A 44 0.47 18.74 13.64
N LEU A 45 1.03 19.10 12.48
CA LEU A 45 2.49 19.19 12.31
C LEU A 45 3.11 20.26 13.22
N LEU A 46 2.48 21.43 13.37
CA LEU A 46 2.97 22.48 14.27
C LEU A 46 3.03 22.03 15.73
N GLU A 47 2.00 21.34 16.22
CA GLU A 47 2.01 20.76 17.57
C GLU A 47 3.21 19.80 17.73
N ASN A 48 3.43 18.94 16.74
CA ASN A 48 4.53 17.98 16.77
C ASN A 48 5.88 18.70 16.89
N LEU A 49 6.10 19.74 16.11
CA LEU A 49 7.33 20.53 16.15
C LEU A 49 7.50 21.26 17.49
N LEU A 50 6.45 21.84 18.06
CA LEU A 50 6.51 22.48 19.39
C LEU A 50 6.93 21.49 20.48
N ARG A 51 6.36 20.28 20.43
CA ARG A 51 6.65 19.22 21.40
C ARG A 51 8.06 18.63 21.27
N TRP A 52 8.69 18.77 20.11
CA TRP A 52 10.02 18.23 19.82
C TRP A 52 11.10 19.29 19.57
N GLU A 53 10.85 20.56 19.94
CA GLU A 53 11.85 21.63 19.82
C GLU A 53 13.10 21.32 20.66
N ASP A 54 14.24 21.14 19.99
CA ASP A 54 15.52 20.73 20.60
C ASP A 54 16.72 21.59 20.13
N ALA A 55 16.47 22.60 19.30
CA ALA A 55 17.46 23.45 18.62
C ALA A 55 18.47 22.71 17.72
N LYS A 56 18.25 21.41 17.46
CA LYS A 56 19.08 20.59 16.59
C LYS A 56 18.28 20.06 15.40
N THR A 57 17.25 19.26 15.67
CA THR A 57 16.36 18.70 14.67
C THR A 57 15.12 19.58 14.46
N VAL A 58 14.64 20.24 15.51
CA VAL A 58 13.54 21.20 15.42
C VAL A 58 13.94 22.51 16.08
N THR A 59 13.81 23.59 15.33
CA THR A 59 14.23 24.95 15.70
C THR A 59 13.05 25.91 15.64
N GLY A 60 13.16 27.06 16.33
CA GLY A 60 12.17 28.13 16.22
C GLY A 60 11.96 28.67 14.80
N THR A 61 12.89 28.43 13.86
CA THR A 61 12.72 28.76 12.44
C THR A 61 11.69 27.85 11.78
N ASP A 62 11.64 26.57 12.16
CA ASP A 62 10.68 25.60 11.63
C ASP A 62 9.26 25.97 12.06
N LEU A 63 9.09 26.38 13.32
CA LEU A 63 7.83 26.88 13.86
C LEU A 63 7.33 28.11 13.09
N LYS A 64 8.23 29.08 12.83
CA LYS A 64 7.91 30.28 12.05
C LYS A 64 7.57 29.95 10.60
N ALA A 65 8.21 28.95 10.01
CA ALA A 65 7.95 28.56 8.63
C ALA A 65 6.54 27.98 8.44
N ILE A 66 6.06 27.15 9.38
CA ILE A 66 4.67 26.65 9.34
C ILE A 66 3.67 27.80 9.43
N ALA A 67 3.90 28.78 10.32
CA ALA A 67 3.03 29.96 10.41
C ALA A 67 3.10 30.83 9.14
N ALA A 68 4.31 31.03 8.60
CA ALA A 68 4.54 31.80 7.39
C ALA A 68 3.93 31.15 6.13
N TRP A 69 3.71 29.84 6.14
CA TRP A 69 3.05 29.10 5.06
C TRP A 69 1.72 29.75 4.66
N LEU A 70 0.97 30.35 5.59
CA LEU A 70 -0.31 31.03 5.29
C LEU A 70 -0.20 32.19 4.28
N LYS A 71 0.98 32.78 4.11
CA LYS A 71 1.21 33.92 3.20
C LYS A 71 1.24 33.46 1.74
N GLU A 72 2.10 32.50 1.46
CA GLU A 72 2.36 32.00 0.09
C GLU A 72 1.60 30.71 -0.22
N ARG A 73 1.07 30.04 0.80
CA ARG A 73 0.34 28.76 0.75
C ARG A 73 1.19 27.60 0.21
N GLN A 74 2.50 27.74 0.34
CA GLN A 74 3.54 26.78 -0.03
C GLN A 74 4.79 27.09 0.80
N SER A 75 5.71 26.15 0.88
CA SER A 75 7.01 26.36 1.51
C SER A 75 8.03 25.35 0.95
N ASP A 76 9.27 25.79 0.87
CA ASP A 76 10.46 24.98 0.57
C ASP A 76 11.22 24.58 1.84
N ARG A 77 10.69 24.92 3.03
CA ARG A 77 11.32 24.60 4.31
C ARG A 77 11.15 23.11 4.60
N GLU A 78 12.26 22.48 4.94
CA GLU A 78 12.32 21.13 5.50
C GLU A 78 12.05 21.16 7.01
N ILE A 79 11.29 20.18 7.49
CA ILE A 79 10.95 19.96 8.90
C ILE A 79 11.24 18.50 9.32
N GLN A 80 11.41 18.30 10.62
CA GLN A 80 11.71 17.01 11.24
C GLN A 80 10.53 16.54 12.09
N TYR A 81 9.68 15.70 11.50
CA TYR A 81 8.46 15.20 12.12
C TYR A 81 8.71 13.89 12.86
N ARG A 82 8.19 13.74 14.09
CA ARG A 82 8.30 12.49 14.85
C ARG A 82 6.92 11.86 15.07
N PRO A 83 6.60 10.71 14.46
CA PRO A 83 5.31 10.06 14.65
C PRO A 83 5.11 9.60 16.09
N ALA A 84 3.87 9.61 16.58
CA ALA A 84 3.54 9.09 17.90
C ALA A 84 3.71 7.56 17.99
N ARG A 85 3.49 6.85 16.88
CA ARG A 85 3.59 5.38 16.78
C ARG A 85 3.86 4.92 15.35
N VAL A 86 4.13 3.63 15.19
CA VAL A 86 4.35 2.97 13.89
C VAL A 86 3.38 1.80 13.72
N LEU A 87 2.79 1.66 12.53
CA LEU A 87 1.95 0.50 12.17
C LEU A 87 2.66 -0.39 11.15
N MET A 88 2.63 -1.70 11.35
CA MET A 88 3.20 -2.68 10.43
C MET A 88 2.23 -3.80 10.07
N GLN A 89 2.52 -4.47 8.96
CA GLN A 89 1.86 -5.70 8.54
C GLN A 89 2.91 -6.78 8.22
N ASP A 90 2.57 -8.07 8.22
CA ASP A 90 3.55 -9.16 8.23
C ASP A 90 4.49 -9.25 7.00
N PHE A 91 4.07 -8.87 5.80
CA PHE A 91 4.96 -8.83 4.62
C PHE A 91 6.05 -7.75 4.73
N THR A 92 5.84 -6.65 5.44
CA THR A 92 6.87 -5.61 5.63
C THR A 92 7.44 -5.61 7.04
N GLY A 93 6.74 -6.21 8.00
CA GLY A 93 7.17 -6.38 9.37
C GLY A 93 8.18 -7.50 9.56
N VAL A 94 8.05 -8.62 8.83
CA VAL A 94 9.10 -9.67 8.84
C VAL A 94 10.47 -9.10 8.44
N PRO A 95 10.66 -8.43 7.28
CA PRO A 95 11.96 -7.85 6.97
C PRO A 95 12.40 -6.77 7.97
N ALA A 96 11.49 -6.01 8.56
CA ALA A 96 11.85 -5.01 9.58
C ALA A 96 12.39 -5.66 10.87
N VAL A 97 11.74 -6.72 11.34
CA VAL A 97 12.23 -7.48 12.50
C VAL A 97 13.55 -8.21 12.17
N VAL A 98 13.75 -8.66 10.92
CA VAL A 98 15.05 -9.18 10.44
C VAL A 98 16.13 -8.12 10.51
N ASP A 99 15.85 -6.90 10.07
CA ASP A 99 16.82 -5.80 10.11
C ASP A 99 17.19 -5.43 11.56
N LEU A 100 16.21 -5.33 12.46
CA LEU A 100 16.46 -5.10 13.89
C LEU A 100 17.29 -6.25 14.52
N ALA A 101 16.99 -7.50 14.18
CA ALA A 101 17.75 -8.67 14.64
C ALA A 101 19.20 -8.65 14.11
N ALA A 102 19.41 -8.26 12.85
CA ALA A 102 20.72 -8.12 12.25
C ALA A 102 21.50 -6.94 12.86
N MET A 103 20.85 -5.83 13.15
CA MET A 103 21.44 -4.71 13.89
C MET A 103 21.89 -5.15 15.29
N ARG A 104 21.07 -5.91 16.02
CA ARG A 104 21.46 -6.51 17.32
C ARG A 104 22.70 -7.40 17.20
N ALA A 105 22.74 -8.26 16.19
CA ALA A 105 23.90 -9.12 15.92
C ALA A 105 25.16 -8.30 15.60
N ALA A 106 25.02 -7.21 14.85
CA ALA A 106 26.12 -6.32 14.50
C ALA A 106 26.65 -5.54 15.72
N VAL A 107 25.76 -5.01 16.59
CA VAL A 107 26.16 -4.40 17.87
C VAL A 107 26.88 -5.40 18.77
N ALA A 108 26.34 -6.62 18.90
CA ALA A 108 26.96 -7.68 19.69
C ALA A 108 28.37 -8.01 19.19
N LYS A 109 28.53 -8.14 17.86
CA LYS A 109 29.83 -8.41 17.20
C LYS A 109 30.81 -7.26 17.41
N ALA A 110 30.33 -6.02 17.50
CA ALA A 110 31.13 -4.84 17.83
C ALA A 110 31.42 -4.69 19.34
N GLY A 111 30.92 -5.59 20.19
CA GLY A 111 31.12 -5.57 21.65
C GLY A 111 30.20 -4.62 22.43
N GLY A 112 29.17 -4.07 21.78
CA GLY A 112 28.15 -3.24 22.44
C GLY A 112 26.98 -4.06 23.00
N ASP A 113 26.07 -3.39 23.71
CA ASP A 113 24.85 -3.99 24.23
C ASP A 113 23.74 -4.06 23.15
N PRO A 114 23.31 -5.26 22.72
CA PRO A 114 22.27 -5.42 21.71
C PRO A 114 20.90 -4.88 22.14
N GLN A 115 20.61 -4.81 23.44
CA GLN A 115 19.30 -4.34 23.94
C GLN A 115 19.04 -2.87 23.64
N ARG A 116 20.09 -2.10 23.33
CA ARG A 116 19.97 -0.71 22.86
C ARG A 116 19.27 -0.58 21.51
N ILE A 117 19.25 -1.65 20.71
CA ILE A 117 18.41 -1.73 19.51
C ILE A 117 17.01 -2.13 19.96
N ASN A 118 16.17 -1.11 20.17
CA ASN A 118 14.78 -1.29 20.58
C ASN A 118 13.90 -0.14 20.07
N PRO A 119 12.65 -0.40 19.67
CA PRO A 119 11.67 0.65 19.40
C PRO A 119 11.49 1.61 20.59
N LEU A 120 11.60 2.91 20.34
CA LEU A 120 11.38 4.01 21.29
C LEU A 120 9.93 4.52 21.28
N SER A 121 9.19 4.25 20.20
CA SER A 121 7.77 4.52 20.06
C SER A 121 7.00 3.21 19.95
N PRO A 122 5.70 3.18 20.31
CA PRO A 122 4.85 2.01 20.08
C PRO A 122 4.87 1.56 18.62
N VAL A 123 5.03 0.26 18.41
CA VAL A 123 4.97 -0.42 17.12
C VAL A 123 3.94 -1.53 17.21
N ASP A 124 2.90 -1.46 16.39
CA ASP A 124 1.88 -2.49 16.28
C ASP A 124 2.01 -3.19 14.92
N LEU A 125 2.30 -4.49 14.92
CA LEU A 125 2.33 -5.32 13.72
C LEU A 125 1.07 -6.17 13.65
N VAL A 126 0.34 -6.14 12.53
CA VAL A 126 -0.84 -6.99 12.31
C VAL A 126 -0.54 -8.05 11.24
N ILE A 127 -0.84 -9.32 11.53
CA ILE A 127 -0.64 -10.42 10.57
C ILE A 127 -1.92 -10.58 9.73
N ASP A 128 -1.90 -10.10 8.49
CA ASP A 128 -3.06 -10.03 7.60
C ASP A 128 -2.75 -10.27 6.11
N HIS A 129 -1.49 -10.38 5.71
CA HIS A 129 -1.04 -10.63 4.33
C HIS A 129 -0.69 -12.09 4.05
N SER A 130 -0.81 -12.98 5.04
CA SER A 130 -0.45 -14.40 4.92
C SER A 130 -1.57 -15.30 4.42
N VAL A 131 -2.83 -15.01 4.77
CA VAL A 131 -3.98 -15.82 4.37
C VAL A 131 -4.26 -15.70 2.87
N MET A 132 -4.55 -16.83 2.23
CA MET A 132 -4.90 -16.94 0.82
C MET A 132 -6.26 -17.61 0.67
N VAL A 133 -6.98 -17.29 -0.41
CA VAL A 133 -8.29 -17.91 -0.71
C VAL A 133 -8.08 -19.25 -1.43
N ASP A 134 -7.45 -20.22 -0.77
CA ASP A 134 -7.22 -21.58 -1.31
C ASP A 134 -8.53 -22.35 -1.47
N LYS A 135 -9.45 -22.18 -0.52
CA LYS A 135 -10.79 -22.76 -0.46
C LYS A 135 -11.82 -21.62 -0.39
N PHE A 136 -12.98 -21.85 -1.01
CA PHE A 136 -14.03 -20.83 -1.15
C PHE A 136 -15.42 -21.47 -1.34
N GLY A 137 -16.47 -20.68 -1.14
CA GLY A 137 -17.86 -21.07 -1.46
C GLY A 137 -18.40 -22.26 -0.67
N THR A 138 -17.82 -22.55 0.51
CA THR A 138 -18.23 -23.61 1.43
C THR A 138 -18.05 -23.16 2.87
N THR A 139 -18.83 -23.73 3.79
CA THR A 139 -18.78 -23.39 5.21
C THR A 139 -17.45 -23.78 5.89
N SER A 140 -16.69 -24.73 5.32
CA SER A 140 -15.37 -25.13 5.81
C SER A 140 -14.22 -24.30 5.25
N ALA A 141 -14.48 -23.35 4.34
CA ALA A 141 -13.44 -22.60 3.64
C ALA A 141 -12.54 -21.81 4.60
N PHE A 142 -13.12 -21.15 5.61
CA PHE A 142 -12.37 -20.39 6.62
C PHE A 142 -11.34 -21.26 7.36
N GLU A 143 -11.79 -22.35 7.97
CA GLU A 143 -10.93 -23.27 8.75
C GLU A 143 -9.81 -23.85 7.87
N GLN A 144 -10.16 -24.32 6.66
CA GLN A 144 -9.18 -24.88 5.74
C GLN A 144 -8.12 -23.85 5.28
N ASN A 145 -8.52 -22.60 5.05
CA ASN A 145 -7.58 -21.56 4.65
C ASN A 145 -6.64 -21.18 5.81
N VAL A 146 -7.14 -21.13 7.05
CA VAL A 146 -6.33 -20.89 8.26
C VAL A 146 -5.33 -22.03 8.48
N ASP A 147 -5.76 -23.28 8.35
CA ASP A 147 -4.87 -24.44 8.46
C ASP A 147 -3.74 -24.40 7.43
N ILE A 148 -4.06 -24.08 6.17
CA ILE A 148 -3.08 -23.94 5.10
C ILE A 148 -2.15 -22.75 5.38
N GLU A 149 -2.67 -21.63 5.88
CA GLU A 149 -1.89 -20.46 6.27
C GLU A 149 -0.86 -20.82 7.36
N MET A 150 -1.27 -21.51 8.41
CA MET A 150 -0.40 -21.93 9.51
C MET A 150 0.69 -22.89 9.03
N GLN A 151 0.33 -23.87 8.19
CA GLN A 151 1.31 -24.79 7.58
C GLN A 151 2.37 -24.06 6.74
N ARG A 152 1.96 -23.03 5.98
CA ARG A 152 2.84 -22.27 5.08
C ARG A 152 3.70 -21.23 5.77
N ASN A 153 3.32 -20.77 6.98
CA ASN A 153 3.91 -19.59 7.60
C ASN A 153 4.45 -19.81 9.02
N GLY A 154 4.44 -21.05 9.53
CA GLY A 154 4.88 -21.36 10.90
C GLY A 154 6.24 -20.76 11.30
N GLU A 155 7.25 -20.81 10.41
CA GLU A 155 8.56 -20.21 10.69
C GLU A 155 8.51 -18.68 10.80
N ARG A 156 7.76 -18.01 9.93
CA ARG A 156 7.56 -16.55 9.97
C ARG A 156 6.84 -16.13 11.24
N TYR A 157 5.84 -16.91 11.68
CA TYR A 157 5.10 -16.66 12.90
C TYR A 157 5.94 -16.86 14.15
N ALA A 158 6.74 -17.93 14.20
CA ALA A 158 7.75 -18.11 15.25
C ALA A 158 8.73 -16.95 15.31
N PHE A 159 9.16 -16.43 14.16
CA PHE A 159 10.03 -15.27 14.10
C PHE A 159 9.37 -13.98 14.63
N LEU A 160 8.13 -13.69 14.22
CA LEU A 160 7.40 -12.51 14.71
C LEU A 160 7.06 -12.62 16.19
N ARG A 161 6.70 -13.81 16.68
CA ARG A 161 6.47 -14.07 18.10
C ARG A 161 7.75 -13.92 18.93
N TRP A 162 8.90 -14.33 18.40
CA TRP A 162 10.20 -14.01 19.00
C TRP A 162 10.38 -12.50 19.08
N GLY A 163 10.13 -11.77 17.99
CA GLY A 163 10.20 -10.30 17.96
C GLY A 163 9.35 -9.63 19.04
N GLN A 164 8.10 -10.08 19.20
CA GLN A 164 7.19 -9.62 20.27
C GLN A 164 7.77 -9.81 21.67
N SER A 165 8.50 -10.89 21.92
CA SER A 165 9.15 -11.13 23.22
C SER A 165 10.49 -10.41 23.39
N ALA A 166 11.17 -10.09 22.27
CA ALA A 166 12.54 -9.61 22.27
C ALA A 166 12.67 -8.08 22.26
N PHE A 167 11.63 -7.36 21.83
CA PHE A 167 11.61 -5.90 21.73
C PHE A 167 10.52 -5.28 22.62
N ASP A 168 10.89 -4.29 23.43
CA ASP A 168 9.91 -3.47 24.14
C ASP A 168 9.15 -2.57 23.15
N ASN A 169 7.93 -2.17 23.52
CA ASN A 169 7.04 -1.35 22.68
C ASN A 169 6.65 -2.00 21.34
N PHE A 170 6.89 -3.30 21.16
CA PHE A 170 6.52 -4.03 19.94
C PHE A 170 5.42 -5.05 20.22
N SER A 171 4.24 -4.82 19.64
CA SER A 171 3.08 -5.69 19.77
C SER A 171 2.79 -6.40 18.46
N VAL A 172 2.34 -7.66 18.52
CA VAL A 172 1.88 -8.41 17.36
C VAL A 172 0.42 -8.78 17.54
N VAL A 173 -0.42 -8.36 16.60
CA VAL A 173 -1.78 -8.85 16.44
C VAL A 173 -1.72 -10.14 15.59
N PRO A 174 -2.12 -11.28 16.16
CA PRO A 174 -1.99 -12.60 15.55
C PRO A 174 -2.90 -12.80 14.33
N PRO A 175 -2.63 -13.82 13.50
CA PRO A 175 -3.43 -14.13 12.31
C PRO A 175 -4.90 -14.39 12.66
N GLY A 176 -5.79 -14.15 11.70
CA GLY A 176 -7.22 -14.39 11.85
C GLY A 176 -7.97 -13.36 12.72
N THR A 177 -7.31 -12.27 13.13
CA THR A 177 -7.92 -11.20 13.94
C THR A 177 -8.58 -10.11 13.09
N GLY A 178 -7.90 -9.68 12.02
CA GLY A 178 -8.36 -8.60 11.14
C GLY A 178 -7.25 -8.03 10.27
N ILE A 179 -7.60 -7.04 9.45
CA ILE A 179 -6.70 -6.30 8.55
C ILE A 179 -6.15 -5.07 9.28
N CYS A 180 -4.86 -4.79 9.13
CA CYS A 180 -4.10 -3.76 9.84
C CYS A 180 -4.84 -2.42 9.94
N HIS A 181 -5.39 -1.90 8.84
CA HIS A 181 -6.06 -0.60 8.82
C HIS A 181 -7.43 -0.59 9.50
N GLN A 182 -8.17 -1.68 9.43
CA GLN A 182 -9.45 -1.80 10.12
C GLN A 182 -9.23 -1.98 11.62
N VAL A 183 -8.29 -2.82 12.04
CA VAL A 183 -7.86 -2.93 13.44
C VAL A 183 -7.32 -1.59 13.95
N ASN A 184 -6.59 -0.84 13.12
CA ASN A 184 -6.12 0.50 13.48
C ASN A 184 -7.28 1.48 13.70
N LEU A 185 -8.28 1.49 12.81
CA LEU A 185 -9.44 2.37 12.95
C LEU A 185 -10.31 1.96 14.16
N GLU A 186 -10.59 0.67 14.30
CA GLU A 186 -11.52 0.12 15.28
C GLU A 186 -10.92 -0.07 16.67
N TYR A 187 -9.59 -0.10 16.83
CA TYR A 187 -8.95 -0.35 18.13
C TYR A 187 -7.70 0.51 18.41
N LEU A 188 -6.66 0.47 17.57
CA LEU A 188 -5.35 1.06 17.92
C LEU A 188 -5.34 2.60 17.91
N GLY A 189 -6.09 3.21 17.00
CA GLY A 189 -6.17 4.66 16.83
C GLY A 189 -6.93 5.34 17.97
N ARG A 190 -6.36 6.45 18.47
CA ARG A 190 -6.88 7.17 19.64
C ARG A 190 -7.32 8.61 19.37
N THR A 191 -7.00 9.17 18.20
CA THR A 191 -7.19 10.59 17.83
C THR A 191 -6.33 11.55 18.65
N VAL A 192 -6.36 11.45 19.98
CA VAL A 192 -5.45 12.14 20.90
C VAL A 192 -4.72 11.08 21.72
N TRP A 193 -3.40 11.06 21.59
CA TRP A 193 -2.52 10.15 22.30
C TRP A 193 -2.13 10.72 23.67
N THR A 194 -1.74 9.83 24.58
CA THR A 194 -1.19 10.21 25.87
C THR A 194 0.13 9.49 26.14
N LYS A 195 1.05 10.18 26.82
CA LYS A 195 2.32 9.60 27.28
C LYS A 195 2.62 10.07 28.69
N GLU A 196 2.89 9.13 29.58
CA GLU A 196 3.44 9.41 30.90
C GLU A 196 4.95 9.61 30.78
N GLU A 197 5.46 10.75 31.23
CA GLU A 197 6.89 11.06 31.24
C GLU A 197 7.21 12.09 32.31
N ASP A 198 8.29 11.91 33.06
CA ASP A 198 8.74 12.83 34.11
C ASP A 198 7.65 13.13 35.18
N GLY A 199 6.78 12.15 35.46
CA GLY A 199 5.66 12.28 36.40
C GLY A 199 4.49 13.12 35.88
N ARG A 200 4.42 13.39 34.58
CA ARG A 200 3.36 14.13 33.90
C ARG A 200 2.71 13.30 32.80
N THR A 201 1.39 13.38 32.72
CA THR A 201 0.64 12.89 31.55
C THR A 201 0.61 13.96 30.48
N TYR A 202 1.27 13.70 29.35
CA TYR A 202 1.20 14.57 28.16
C TYR A 202 0.07 14.11 27.23
N ALA A 203 -0.68 15.05 26.66
CA ALA A 203 -1.67 14.82 25.60
C ALA A 203 -1.24 15.54 24.31
N PHE A 204 -1.34 14.84 23.18
CA PHE A 204 -0.94 15.32 21.86
C PHE A 204 -1.74 14.59 20.77
N PRO A 205 -1.82 15.10 19.52
CA PRO A 205 -2.53 14.41 18.45
C PRO A 205 -1.91 13.04 18.21
N ASP A 206 -2.75 12.02 17.99
CA ASP A 206 -2.29 10.74 17.46
C ASP A 206 -1.79 10.96 16.02
N THR A 207 -0.58 10.49 15.74
CA THR A 207 0.03 10.55 14.42
C THR A 207 0.87 9.30 14.19
N LEU A 208 0.94 8.81 12.96
CA LEU A 208 1.73 7.61 12.65
C LEU A 208 2.31 7.60 11.25
N VAL A 209 3.35 6.78 11.10
CA VAL A 209 3.73 6.24 9.79
C VAL A 209 3.48 4.75 9.81
N GLY A 210 3.21 4.15 8.65
CA GLY A 210 3.05 2.70 8.56
C GLY A 210 3.74 2.10 7.36
N THR A 211 4.14 0.84 7.47
CA THR A 211 4.79 0.10 6.38
C THR A 211 3.79 -0.47 5.37
N ASP A 212 2.64 0.18 5.24
CA ASP A 212 1.64 -0.02 4.20
C ASP A 212 1.13 1.33 3.68
N SER A 213 0.94 1.44 2.37
CA SER A 213 0.53 2.68 1.72
C SER A 213 -0.83 3.20 2.22
N HIS A 214 -1.78 2.31 2.55
CA HIS A 214 -3.14 2.69 2.94
C HIS A 214 -3.28 2.98 4.44
N THR A 215 -2.15 3.14 5.16
CA THR A 215 -2.12 3.71 6.52
C THR A 215 -2.88 5.04 6.57
N THR A 216 -3.00 5.71 5.42
CA THR A 216 -3.80 6.91 5.22
C THR A 216 -5.29 6.75 5.59
N MET A 217 -5.83 5.53 5.64
CA MET A 217 -7.21 5.26 6.07
C MET A 217 -7.55 5.87 7.44
N ILE A 218 -6.58 5.89 8.36
CA ILE A 218 -6.77 6.40 9.72
C ILE A 218 -7.02 7.92 9.78
N ASN A 219 -6.71 8.65 8.71
CA ASN A 219 -6.97 10.09 8.64
C ASN A 219 -8.47 10.43 8.61
N GLY A 220 -9.34 9.46 8.34
CA GLY A 220 -10.78 9.60 8.54
C GLY A 220 -11.18 9.82 10.01
N LEU A 221 -10.31 9.45 10.95
CA LEU A 221 -10.46 9.58 12.42
C LEU A 221 -9.73 10.82 12.98
N GLY A 222 -9.28 11.74 12.12
CA GLY A 222 -8.50 12.92 12.52
C GLY A 222 -7.08 12.62 12.98
N VAL A 223 -6.57 11.44 12.65
CA VAL A 223 -5.20 11.00 12.96
C VAL A 223 -4.32 11.22 11.73
N LEU A 224 -3.30 12.07 11.83
CA LEU A 224 -2.41 12.32 10.69
C LEU A 224 -1.48 11.12 10.49
N GLY A 225 -1.63 10.38 9.39
CA GLY A 225 -0.73 9.27 9.10
C GLY A 225 -0.66 8.83 7.64
N TRP A 226 0.45 8.22 7.26
CA TRP A 226 0.69 7.81 5.87
C TRP A 226 1.66 6.64 5.75
N GLY A 227 1.71 6.07 4.55
CA GLY A 227 2.61 4.97 4.23
C GLY A 227 4.05 5.42 3.98
N VAL A 228 4.99 4.67 4.54
CA VAL A 228 6.45 4.81 4.36
C VAL A 228 7.08 3.45 4.05
N GLY A 229 8.35 3.44 3.63
CA GLY A 229 9.11 2.20 3.49
C GLY A 229 9.44 1.56 4.84
N GLY A 230 9.73 0.25 4.85
CA GLY A 230 10.15 -0.50 6.05
C GLY A 230 11.30 0.19 6.78
N ILE A 231 12.35 0.53 6.03
CA ILE A 231 13.57 1.16 6.51
C ILE A 231 13.31 2.55 7.15
N GLU A 232 12.40 3.35 6.58
CA GLU A 232 12.02 4.65 7.14
C GLU A 232 11.20 4.48 8.42
N ALA A 233 10.30 3.49 8.47
CA ALA A 233 9.56 3.14 9.67
C ALA A 233 10.49 2.60 10.79
N GLU A 234 11.51 1.81 10.44
CA GLU A 234 12.54 1.32 11.36
C GLU A 234 13.39 2.45 11.94
N ALA A 235 13.82 3.40 11.10
CA ALA A 235 14.51 4.58 11.61
C ALA A 235 13.61 5.40 12.53
N ALA A 236 12.32 5.57 12.17
CA ALA A 236 11.35 6.31 12.97
C ALA A 236 11.09 5.65 14.33
N MET A 237 10.93 4.32 14.38
CA MET A 237 10.75 3.62 15.65
C MET A 237 12.03 3.67 16.52
N LEU A 238 13.21 3.78 15.92
CA LEU A 238 14.49 3.98 16.64
C LEU A 238 14.75 5.46 17.01
N GLY A 239 13.75 6.34 16.85
CA GLY A 239 13.77 7.73 17.32
C GLY A 239 14.24 8.76 16.30
N GLN A 240 14.59 8.36 15.08
CA GLN A 240 14.90 9.33 14.04
C GLN A 240 13.63 10.05 13.59
N PRO A 241 13.68 11.38 13.40
CA PRO A 241 12.58 12.07 12.75
C PRO A 241 12.45 11.67 11.28
N VAL A 242 11.22 11.69 10.80
CA VAL A 242 10.89 11.65 9.38
C VAL A 242 11.10 13.04 8.81
N SER A 243 12.04 13.12 7.87
CA SER A 243 12.41 14.35 7.18
C SER A 243 11.41 14.64 6.06
N MET A 244 10.82 15.84 6.03
CA MET A 244 9.89 16.21 4.95
C MET A 244 9.86 17.72 4.71
N LEU A 245 9.50 18.13 3.50
CA LEU A 245 9.13 19.53 3.22
C LEU A 245 7.77 19.82 3.86
N ILE A 246 7.56 21.06 4.31
CA ILE A 246 6.22 21.53 4.70
C ILE A 246 5.30 21.37 3.48
N PRO A 247 4.26 20.53 3.55
CA PRO A 247 3.51 20.16 2.36
C PRO A 247 2.61 21.31 1.88
N GLU A 248 2.40 21.38 0.56
CA GLU A 248 1.21 22.03 0.02
C GLU A 248 -0.04 21.25 0.46
N VAL A 249 -1.16 21.95 0.67
CA VAL A 249 -2.42 21.34 1.12
C VAL A 249 -3.53 21.72 0.16
N ILE A 250 -4.14 20.72 -0.47
CA ILE A 250 -5.27 20.87 -1.38
C ILE A 250 -6.57 20.69 -0.59
N GLY A 251 -7.40 21.73 -0.53
CA GLY A 251 -8.71 21.66 0.10
C GLY A 251 -9.72 20.97 -0.81
N PHE A 252 -10.39 19.91 -0.34
CA PHE A 252 -11.46 19.25 -1.07
C PHE A 252 -12.80 19.49 -0.38
N LYS A 253 -13.60 20.41 -0.92
CA LYS A 253 -14.89 20.81 -0.36
C LYS A 253 -15.98 19.79 -0.72
N LEU A 254 -16.62 19.22 0.29
CA LEU A 254 -17.82 18.39 0.12
C LEU A 254 -19.06 19.17 0.56
N THR A 255 -20.07 19.17 -0.31
CA THR A 255 -21.39 19.77 -0.06
C THR A 255 -22.50 18.78 -0.42
N GLY A 256 -23.72 19.07 0.02
CA GLY A 256 -24.87 18.22 -0.28
C GLY A 256 -24.84 16.89 0.50
N LYS A 257 -25.63 15.93 0.03
CA LYS A 257 -25.71 14.55 0.57
C LYS A 257 -25.72 13.55 -0.58
N LEU A 258 -25.28 12.32 -0.33
CA LEU A 258 -25.40 11.25 -1.32
C LEU A 258 -26.88 10.95 -1.60
N ARG A 259 -27.19 10.68 -2.88
CA ARG A 259 -28.53 10.24 -3.30
C ARG A 259 -28.80 8.80 -2.88
N GLU A 260 -30.07 8.45 -2.78
CA GLU A 260 -30.47 7.06 -2.53
C GLU A 260 -29.86 6.11 -3.57
N GLY A 261 -29.38 4.97 -3.08
CA GLY A 261 -28.72 3.95 -3.88
C GLY A 261 -27.24 4.21 -4.22
N ILE A 262 -26.71 5.40 -3.91
CA ILE A 262 -25.28 5.72 -4.08
C ILE A 262 -24.49 5.31 -2.83
N THR A 263 -23.33 4.71 -3.02
CA THR A 263 -22.49 4.18 -1.94
C THR A 263 -21.26 5.05 -1.66
N ALA A 264 -20.63 4.82 -0.51
CA ALA A 264 -19.32 5.41 -0.19
C ALA A 264 -18.25 5.04 -1.22
N THR A 265 -18.35 3.84 -1.82
CA THR A 265 -17.43 3.40 -2.88
C THR A 265 -17.56 4.27 -4.13
N ASP A 266 -18.79 4.62 -4.53
CA ASP A 266 -19.03 5.50 -5.68
C ASP A 266 -18.45 6.90 -5.45
N LEU A 267 -18.59 7.40 -4.22
CA LEU A 267 -18.02 8.68 -3.80
C LEU A 267 -16.49 8.65 -3.89
N VAL A 268 -15.82 7.64 -3.32
CA VAL A 268 -14.35 7.60 -3.35
C VAL A 268 -13.79 7.41 -4.76
N LEU A 269 -14.45 6.63 -5.62
CA LEU A 269 -14.02 6.49 -7.03
C LEU A 269 -14.13 7.81 -7.78
N THR A 270 -15.18 8.60 -7.51
CA THR A 270 -15.36 9.95 -8.06
C THR A 270 -14.27 10.90 -7.57
N VAL A 271 -14.01 10.92 -6.25
CA VAL A 271 -12.95 11.72 -5.62
C VAL A 271 -11.57 11.34 -6.18
N THR A 272 -11.29 10.05 -6.33
CA THR A 272 -10.03 9.52 -6.86
C THR A 272 -9.78 10.02 -8.29
N GLN A 273 -10.79 9.95 -9.16
CA GLN A 273 -10.71 10.46 -10.53
C GLN A 273 -10.42 11.97 -10.56
N MET A 274 -11.11 12.76 -9.73
CA MET A 274 -10.94 14.21 -9.68
C MET A 274 -9.55 14.62 -9.17
N LEU A 275 -9.08 14.00 -8.08
CA LEU A 275 -7.78 14.30 -7.48
C LEU A 275 -6.61 13.85 -8.37
N ARG A 276 -6.74 12.71 -9.07
CA ARG A 276 -5.73 12.32 -10.07
C ARG A 276 -5.63 13.32 -11.20
N LYS A 277 -6.76 13.80 -11.72
CA LYS A 277 -6.77 14.84 -12.75
C LYS A 277 -6.15 16.16 -12.26
N LYS A 278 -6.30 16.49 -10.98
CA LYS A 278 -5.71 17.68 -10.36
C LYS A 278 -4.19 17.59 -10.19
N GLY A 279 -3.64 16.39 -9.99
CA GLY A 279 -2.21 16.18 -9.77
C GLY A 279 -1.78 16.56 -8.35
N VAL A 280 -2.10 15.71 -7.37
CA VAL A 280 -1.83 15.95 -5.94
C VAL A 280 -0.63 15.16 -5.38
N VAL A 281 0.26 14.71 -6.27
CA VAL A 281 1.44 13.92 -5.86
C VAL A 281 2.35 14.73 -4.93
N GLY A 282 2.69 14.14 -3.77
CA GLY A 282 3.54 14.78 -2.76
C GLY A 282 2.85 15.87 -1.92
N LYS A 283 1.55 16.12 -2.14
CA LYS A 283 0.75 17.10 -1.41
C LYS A 283 -0.13 16.43 -0.36
N PHE A 284 -0.61 17.19 0.61
CA PHE A 284 -1.70 16.79 1.48
C PHE A 284 -3.03 17.13 0.81
N VAL A 285 -4.05 16.31 1.03
CA VAL A 285 -5.45 16.65 0.74
C VAL A 285 -6.17 16.76 2.07
N GLU A 286 -6.91 17.84 2.28
CA GLU A 286 -7.74 18.05 3.47
C GLU A 286 -9.20 18.24 3.06
N PHE A 287 -10.07 17.39 3.58
CA PHE A 287 -11.51 17.43 3.30
C PHE A 287 -12.19 18.42 4.24
N TYR A 288 -13.05 19.27 3.67
CA TYR A 288 -13.76 20.31 4.40
C TYR A 288 -15.15 20.58 3.81
N GLY A 289 -15.91 21.49 4.41
CA GLY A 289 -17.27 21.83 4.01
C GLY A 289 -18.33 21.12 4.84
N ASP A 290 -19.56 21.64 4.76
CA ASP A 290 -20.64 21.18 5.65
C ASP A 290 -21.19 19.80 5.28
N GLY A 291 -20.90 19.29 4.08
CA GLY A 291 -21.24 17.91 3.70
C GLY A 291 -20.59 16.85 4.59
N LEU A 292 -19.49 17.17 5.29
CA LEU A 292 -18.86 16.25 6.25
C LEU A 292 -19.78 15.88 7.41
N ALA A 293 -20.69 16.77 7.82
CA ALA A 293 -21.61 16.50 8.94
C ALA A 293 -22.57 15.33 8.65
N ASP A 294 -22.85 15.08 7.38
CA ASP A 294 -23.73 13.99 6.92
C ASP A 294 -22.95 12.76 6.43
N LEU A 295 -21.62 12.78 6.54
CA LEU A 295 -20.75 11.71 6.05
C LEU A 295 -20.24 10.87 7.24
N PRO A 296 -20.75 9.62 7.42
CA PRO A 296 -20.32 8.72 8.48
C PRO A 296 -18.81 8.49 8.50
N LEU A 297 -18.24 8.17 9.66
CA LEU A 297 -16.79 8.02 9.78
C LEU A 297 -16.23 6.92 8.86
N ALA A 298 -16.96 5.83 8.67
CA ALA A 298 -16.54 4.77 7.77
C ALA A 298 -16.42 5.23 6.30
N ASP A 299 -17.27 6.17 5.87
CA ASP A 299 -17.20 6.76 4.53
C ASP A 299 -15.96 7.68 4.41
N ARG A 300 -15.67 8.46 5.45
CA ARG A 300 -14.43 9.27 5.54
C ARG A 300 -13.18 8.39 5.45
N ALA A 301 -13.17 7.29 6.20
CA ALA A 301 -12.08 6.31 6.17
C ALA A 301 -11.94 5.65 4.79
N THR A 302 -13.05 5.36 4.11
CA THR A 302 -13.05 4.85 2.72
C THR A 302 -12.34 5.83 1.78
N ILE A 303 -12.64 7.13 1.89
CA ILE A 303 -12.01 8.19 1.07
C ILE A 303 -10.53 8.39 1.41
N ALA A 304 -10.20 8.40 2.70
CA ALA A 304 -8.83 8.56 3.19
C ALA A 304 -7.94 7.36 2.83
N ASN A 305 -8.51 6.15 2.78
CA ASN A 305 -7.81 4.92 2.39
C ASN A 305 -7.19 5.04 0.98
N MET A 306 -7.94 5.59 0.01
CA MET A 306 -7.51 5.67 -1.39
C MET A 306 -6.52 6.81 -1.68
N ALA A 307 -5.94 7.46 -0.66
CA ALA A 307 -4.95 8.52 -0.85
C ALA A 307 -3.75 8.15 -1.73
N PRO A 308 -3.15 6.97 -1.58
CA PRO A 308 -2.10 6.51 -2.49
C PRO A 308 -2.60 6.40 -3.94
N GLU A 309 -3.86 5.99 -4.14
CA GLU A 309 -4.48 5.80 -5.44
C GLU A 309 -4.80 7.12 -6.14
N TYR A 310 -4.99 8.23 -5.43
CA TYR A 310 -5.00 9.58 -6.03
C TYR A 310 -3.69 10.38 -5.91
N GLY A 311 -2.70 9.83 -5.22
CA GLY A 311 -1.31 10.30 -5.20
C GLY A 311 -0.95 11.22 -4.04
N ALA A 312 -1.91 11.57 -3.20
CA ALA A 312 -1.63 12.41 -2.04
C ALA A 312 -0.83 11.64 -0.98
N THR A 313 -0.06 12.36 -0.17
CA THR A 313 0.59 11.76 1.01
C THR A 313 -0.46 11.32 2.04
N CYS A 314 -1.55 12.09 2.19
CA CYS A 314 -2.69 11.72 3.03
C CYS A 314 -3.99 12.40 2.54
N GLY A 315 -5.13 11.86 2.96
CA GLY A 315 -6.46 12.48 2.82
C GLY A 315 -7.06 12.75 4.20
N PHE A 316 -6.92 13.97 4.72
CA PHE A 316 -7.20 14.34 6.11
C PHE A 316 -8.64 14.80 6.35
N PHE A 317 -9.29 14.24 7.37
CA PHE A 317 -10.59 14.69 7.87
C PHE A 317 -10.43 15.24 9.30
N PRO A 318 -10.76 16.50 9.56
CA PRO A 318 -10.71 17.07 10.91
C PRO A 318 -11.67 16.38 11.90
N VAL A 319 -11.33 16.45 13.19
CA VAL A 319 -12.14 15.88 14.29
C VAL A 319 -13.43 16.67 14.47
N ASP A 320 -14.55 15.96 14.61
CA ASP A 320 -15.89 16.53 14.89
C ASP A 320 -16.80 15.53 15.62
N GLU A 321 -18.10 15.84 15.76
CA GLU A 321 -19.03 14.98 16.49
C GLU A 321 -19.15 13.57 15.91
N VAL A 322 -19.12 13.42 14.57
CA VAL A 322 -19.11 12.11 13.91
C VAL A 322 -17.89 11.28 14.33
N THR A 323 -16.77 11.95 14.61
CA THR A 323 -15.57 11.30 15.16
C THR A 323 -15.84 10.77 16.56
N LEU A 324 -16.43 11.57 17.45
CA LEU A 324 -16.76 11.13 18.81
C LEU A 324 -17.79 10.00 18.82
N ASP A 325 -18.81 10.06 17.95
CA ASP A 325 -19.81 9.01 17.80
C ASP A 325 -19.17 7.68 17.41
N TYR A 326 -18.21 7.69 16.49
CA TYR A 326 -17.48 6.48 16.14
C TYR A 326 -16.59 5.97 17.29
N LEU A 327 -15.90 6.85 18.02
CA LEU A 327 -15.09 6.44 19.18
C LEU A 327 -15.98 5.78 20.26
N ARG A 328 -17.18 6.31 20.51
CA ARG A 328 -18.19 5.71 21.41
C ARG A 328 -18.67 4.35 20.88
N LEU A 329 -19.03 4.29 19.59
CA LEU A 329 -19.51 3.06 18.96
C LEU A 329 -18.47 1.95 19.00
N SER A 330 -17.22 2.26 18.65
CA SER A 330 -16.07 1.34 18.67
C SER A 330 -15.56 1.00 20.08
N GLY A 331 -16.26 1.44 21.12
CA GLY A 331 -16.00 1.05 22.50
C GLY A 331 -14.76 1.69 23.12
N ARG A 332 -14.31 2.84 22.62
CA ARG A 332 -13.23 3.60 23.26
C ARG A 332 -13.61 4.01 24.68
N PRO A 333 -12.64 4.06 25.61
CA PRO A 333 -12.91 4.51 26.97
C PRO A 333 -13.52 5.91 27.00
N VAL A 334 -14.49 6.14 27.90
CA VAL A 334 -15.22 7.41 28.02
C VAL A 334 -14.27 8.57 28.29
N GLU A 335 -13.25 8.35 29.11
CA GLU A 335 -12.19 9.31 29.40
C GLU A 335 -11.38 9.70 28.16
N THR A 336 -11.14 8.77 27.22
CA THR A 336 -10.48 9.06 25.95
C THR A 336 -11.38 9.94 25.08
N VAL A 337 -12.68 9.64 24.99
CA VAL A 337 -13.63 10.45 24.21
C VAL A 337 -13.71 11.88 24.74
N LYS A 338 -13.80 12.05 26.07
CA LYS A 338 -13.76 13.38 26.72
C LYS A 338 -12.45 14.12 26.46
N LEU A 339 -11.31 13.41 26.54
CA LEU A 339 -10.00 13.97 26.22
C LEU A 339 -9.94 14.47 24.78
N VAL A 340 -10.37 13.65 23.82
CA VAL A 340 -10.37 14.01 22.39
C VAL A 340 -11.19 15.28 22.15
N GLU A 341 -12.41 15.34 22.69
CA GLU A 341 -13.26 16.52 22.56
C GLU A 341 -12.61 17.78 23.15
N ALA A 342 -12.20 17.73 24.41
CA ALA A 342 -11.65 18.89 25.11
C ALA A 342 -10.34 19.37 24.51
N TYR A 343 -9.43 18.44 24.20
CA TYR A 343 -8.12 18.74 23.63
C TYR A 343 -8.24 19.36 22.23
N THR A 344 -9.03 18.76 21.35
CA THR A 344 -9.16 19.25 19.96
C THR A 344 -9.85 20.61 19.89
N LYS A 345 -10.83 20.88 20.76
CA LYS A 345 -11.43 22.21 20.93
C LYS A 345 -10.41 23.23 21.45
N ALA A 346 -9.63 22.87 22.47
CA ALA A 346 -8.60 23.74 23.04
C ALA A 346 -7.47 24.08 22.05
N GLN A 347 -7.14 23.17 21.13
CA GLN A 347 -6.10 23.35 20.12
C GLN A 347 -6.58 23.99 18.81
N GLY A 348 -7.89 24.22 18.65
CA GLY A 348 -8.44 24.67 17.36
C GLY A 348 -8.34 23.62 16.25
N LEU A 349 -8.35 22.33 16.61
CA LEU A 349 -8.35 21.16 15.73
C LEU A 349 -9.77 20.57 15.53
N TRP A 350 -10.77 21.11 16.23
CA TRP A 350 -12.18 20.75 16.09
C TRP A 350 -12.80 21.43 14.85
N ARG A 351 -13.52 20.66 14.02
CA ARG A 351 -14.23 21.17 12.84
C ARG A 351 -15.47 21.95 13.26
N ASN A 352 -15.61 23.18 12.76
CA ASN A 352 -16.82 23.98 12.92
C ASN A 352 -17.62 24.09 11.60
N ALA A 353 -18.93 24.28 11.72
CA ALA A 353 -19.78 24.53 10.55
C ALA A 353 -19.37 25.84 9.86
N GLY A 354 -19.36 25.84 8.52
CA GLY A 354 -18.91 27.00 7.72
C GLY A 354 -17.42 27.33 7.84
N GLN A 355 -16.60 26.51 8.50
CA GLN A 355 -15.17 26.75 8.61
C GLN A 355 -14.47 26.53 7.27
N GLU A 356 -13.72 27.54 6.82
CA GLU A 356 -12.94 27.48 5.58
C GLU A 356 -11.47 27.85 5.87
N PRO A 357 -10.59 26.85 6.10
CA PRO A 357 -9.15 27.06 6.15
C PRO A 357 -8.61 27.59 4.81
N VAL A 358 -7.42 28.19 4.85
CA VAL A 358 -6.71 28.64 3.65
C VAL A 358 -5.86 27.48 3.12
N PHE A 359 -6.17 27.03 1.92
CA PHE A 359 -5.47 25.95 1.23
C PHE A 359 -4.61 26.50 0.09
N THR A 360 -3.60 25.73 -0.32
CA THR A 360 -2.78 26.00 -1.53
C THR A 360 -3.69 26.19 -2.75
N ASP A 361 -4.61 25.24 -2.93
CA ASP A 361 -5.60 25.24 -3.99
C ASP A 361 -6.83 24.44 -3.52
N THR A 362 -7.95 24.52 -4.25
CA THR A 362 -9.20 23.87 -3.86
C THR A 362 -9.87 23.11 -5.00
N LEU A 363 -10.66 22.11 -4.61
CA LEU A 363 -11.65 21.42 -5.43
C LEU A 363 -12.96 21.37 -4.66
N ALA A 364 -14.08 21.23 -5.37
CA ALA A 364 -15.39 21.06 -4.75
C ALA A 364 -16.17 19.94 -5.45
N LEU A 365 -16.95 19.20 -4.66
CA LEU A 365 -17.88 18.17 -5.14
C LEU A 365 -19.20 18.29 -4.38
N ASP A 366 -20.28 18.45 -5.14
CA ASP A 366 -21.62 18.20 -4.63
C ASP A 366 -21.88 16.69 -4.63
N MET A 367 -22.05 16.11 -3.44
CA MET A 367 -22.30 14.68 -3.27
C MET A 367 -23.59 14.23 -3.95
N GLY A 368 -24.54 15.14 -4.21
CA GLY A 368 -25.76 14.86 -4.97
C GLY A 368 -25.49 14.50 -6.44
N SER A 369 -24.34 14.89 -6.99
CA SER A 369 -23.96 14.63 -8.39
C SER A 369 -23.28 13.27 -8.61
N VAL A 370 -22.96 12.54 -7.54
CA VAL A 370 -22.30 11.24 -7.62
C VAL A 370 -23.24 10.20 -8.24
N GLU A 371 -22.69 9.33 -9.08
CA GLU A 371 -23.39 8.26 -9.79
C GLU A 371 -22.74 6.92 -9.52
N ALA A 372 -23.54 5.85 -9.53
CA ALA A 372 -23.06 4.48 -9.39
C ALA A 372 -22.00 4.15 -10.45
N SER A 373 -20.87 3.60 -10.02
CA SER A 373 -19.72 3.38 -10.90
C SER A 373 -18.81 2.26 -10.45
N LEU A 374 -18.04 1.74 -11.40
CA LEU A 374 -16.89 0.86 -11.17
C LEU A 374 -15.62 1.63 -11.54
N ALA A 375 -14.45 1.14 -11.15
CA ALA A 375 -13.18 1.59 -11.71
C ALA A 375 -12.40 0.42 -12.32
N GLY A 376 -11.93 0.58 -13.56
CA GLY A 376 -11.27 -0.50 -14.31
C GLY A 376 -11.15 -0.20 -15.80
N PRO A 377 -10.60 -1.15 -16.59
CA PRO A 377 -10.22 -2.50 -16.19
C PRO A 377 -8.81 -2.64 -15.57
N LYS A 378 -8.00 -1.57 -15.51
CA LYS A 378 -6.58 -1.66 -15.12
C LYS A 378 -6.09 -0.66 -14.08
N ARG A 379 -6.81 0.43 -13.82
CA ARG A 379 -6.35 1.46 -12.87
C ARG A 379 -7.49 1.95 -11.97
N PRO A 380 -7.20 2.37 -10.72
CA PRO A 380 -8.23 2.82 -9.77
C PRO A 380 -8.91 4.13 -10.16
N GLN A 381 -8.23 4.99 -10.93
CA GLN A 381 -8.76 6.26 -11.41
C GLN A 381 -9.59 6.14 -12.70
N ASP A 382 -9.62 4.97 -13.33
CA ASP A 382 -10.40 4.71 -14.54
C ASP A 382 -11.87 4.45 -14.18
N ARG A 383 -12.53 5.45 -13.58
CA ARG A 383 -13.95 5.38 -13.20
C ARG A 383 -14.82 5.30 -14.45
N VAL A 384 -15.73 4.32 -14.46
CA VAL A 384 -16.74 4.07 -15.49
C VAL A 384 -18.11 4.03 -14.82
N SER A 385 -19.05 4.85 -15.29
CA SER A 385 -20.42 4.81 -14.78
C SER A 385 -21.06 3.45 -15.09
N LEU A 386 -21.96 3.00 -14.22
CA LEU A 386 -22.51 1.64 -14.28
C LEU A 386 -23.05 1.22 -15.66
N PRO A 387 -23.79 2.07 -16.42
CA PRO A 387 -24.29 1.71 -17.76
C PRO A 387 -23.20 1.48 -18.81
N ASN A 388 -22.00 2.04 -18.60
CA ASN A 388 -20.92 2.06 -19.58
C ASN A 388 -19.88 0.95 -19.35
N VAL A 389 -20.03 0.11 -18.33
CA VAL A 389 -19.04 -0.95 -18.01
C VAL A 389 -18.89 -1.95 -19.17
N GLY A 390 -20.00 -2.38 -19.77
CA GLY A 390 -19.98 -3.30 -20.92
C GLY A 390 -19.32 -2.71 -22.16
N GLN A 391 -19.53 -1.41 -22.41
CA GLN A 391 -18.86 -0.69 -23.48
C GLN A 391 -17.36 -0.55 -23.21
N ALA A 392 -16.97 -0.12 -22.01
CA ALA A 392 -15.56 0.03 -21.63
C ALA A 392 -14.78 -1.30 -21.73
N PHE A 393 -15.43 -2.42 -21.41
CA PHE A 393 -14.86 -3.75 -21.65
C PHE A 393 -14.72 -4.09 -23.15
N SER A 394 -15.72 -3.74 -23.96
CA SER A 394 -15.66 -3.95 -25.41
C SER A 394 -14.55 -3.12 -26.06
N ASP A 395 -14.41 -1.85 -25.67
CA ASP A 395 -13.33 -0.97 -26.12
C ASP A 395 -11.95 -1.52 -25.74
N PHE A 396 -11.83 -2.14 -24.56
CA PHE A 396 -10.59 -2.80 -24.13
C PHE A 396 -10.24 -3.99 -25.04
N LEU A 397 -11.21 -4.82 -25.41
CA LEU A 397 -10.98 -5.93 -26.35
C LEU A 397 -10.52 -5.42 -27.72
N ASP A 398 -11.20 -4.42 -28.27
CA ASP A 398 -10.88 -3.85 -29.59
C ASP A 398 -9.44 -3.29 -29.64
N LEU A 399 -8.97 -2.71 -28.53
CA LEU A 399 -7.59 -2.25 -28.40
C LEU A 399 -6.56 -3.39 -28.33
N GLN A 400 -6.93 -4.57 -27.83
CA GLN A 400 -6.03 -5.75 -27.84
C GLN A 400 -5.96 -6.41 -29.22
N PHE A 401 -7.01 -6.31 -30.04
CA PHE A 401 -7.06 -6.93 -31.37
C PHE A 401 -6.51 -6.07 -32.51
N LYS A 402 -6.19 -4.79 -32.28
CA LYS A 402 -5.50 -3.96 -33.28
C LYS A 402 -4.00 -4.28 -33.31
N PRO A 403 -3.45 -4.78 -34.44
CA PRO A 403 -2.01 -4.91 -34.59
C PRO A 403 -1.38 -3.52 -34.46
N THR A 404 -0.17 -3.45 -33.92
CA THR A 404 0.60 -2.21 -34.00
C THR A 404 0.93 -1.93 -35.47
N SER A 405 1.06 -0.67 -35.90
CA SER A 405 1.39 -0.32 -37.30
C SER A 405 2.71 -0.94 -37.81
N LYS A 406 3.56 -1.45 -36.91
CA LYS A 406 4.74 -2.26 -37.23
C LYS A 406 4.40 -3.70 -37.67
N GLU A 407 3.29 -4.26 -37.21
CA GLU A 407 2.81 -5.60 -37.56
C GLU A 407 2.00 -5.60 -38.86
N GLU A 408 1.24 -4.53 -39.15
CA GLU A 408 0.59 -4.35 -40.47
C GLU A 408 1.63 -4.34 -41.60
N GLY A 409 2.70 -3.56 -41.45
CA GLY A 409 3.79 -3.54 -42.43
C GLY A 409 4.55 -4.87 -42.53
N ARG A 410 4.59 -5.69 -41.47
CA ARG A 410 5.24 -7.01 -41.49
C ARG A 410 4.35 -8.06 -42.17
N LEU A 411 3.04 -8.04 -41.90
CA LEU A 411 2.06 -8.93 -42.52
C LEU A 411 1.87 -8.65 -44.01
N GLU A 412 1.96 -7.39 -44.44
CA GLU A 412 1.96 -7.02 -45.86
C GLU A 412 3.28 -7.34 -46.57
N SER A 413 4.41 -7.26 -45.85
CA SER A 413 5.76 -7.52 -46.39
C SER A 413 6.09 -9.01 -46.53
N GLU A 414 5.44 -9.90 -45.78
CA GLU A 414 5.79 -11.32 -45.70
C GLU A 414 4.95 -12.24 -46.58
N GLY A 415 4.07 -11.72 -47.45
CA GLY A 415 3.44 -12.50 -48.54
C GLY A 415 2.88 -13.87 -48.12
N GLY A 416 2.38 -13.98 -46.88
CA GLY A 416 2.19 -15.26 -46.20
C GLY A 416 0.72 -15.57 -45.96
N GLY A 417 0.04 -16.09 -46.98
CA GLY A 417 -1.14 -16.92 -46.78
C GLY A 417 -0.74 -18.15 -45.96
N GLY A 418 -1.05 -18.12 -44.67
CA GLY A 418 -0.62 -19.15 -43.72
C GLY A 418 -1.48 -19.16 -42.46
N VAL A 419 -2.81 -19.05 -42.63
CA VAL A 419 -3.74 -19.43 -41.57
C VAL A 419 -3.61 -20.94 -41.41
N ALA A 420 -2.95 -21.40 -40.34
CA ALA A 420 -3.02 -22.78 -39.93
C ALA A 420 -4.51 -23.12 -39.67
N VAL A 421 -5.07 -23.95 -40.54
CA VAL A 421 -6.44 -24.45 -40.45
C VAL A 421 -6.53 -25.38 -39.24
N GLY A 422 -6.99 -24.84 -38.11
CA GLY A 422 -7.25 -25.56 -36.87
C GLY A 422 -7.61 -24.60 -35.74
N ASN A 423 -8.92 -24.37 -35.52
CA ASN A 423 -9.56 -23.54 -34.48
C ASN A 423 -9.57 -22.01 -34.65
N ALA A 424 -10.00 -21.52 -35.81
CA ALA A 424 -10.51 -20.14 -35.92
C ALA A 424 -11.88 -19.95 -35.23
N ASP A 425 -12.61 -21.03 -34.94
CA ASP A 425 -13.99 -20.99 -34.41
C ASP A 425 -14.10 -20.84 -32.88
N LEU A 426 -12.99 -20.75 -32.14
CA LEU A 426 -12.96 -20.66 -30.66
C LEU A 426 -12.48 -19.31 -30.11
N VAL A 427 -12.33 -18.27 -30.95
CA VAL A 427 -11.84 -16.97 -30.49
C VAL A 427 -12.90 -16.30 -29.61
N GLY A 428 -12.70 -16.35 -28.28
CA GLY A 428 -13.47 -15.57 -27.30
C GLY A 428 -14.60 -16.30 -26.56
N GLU A 429 -14.81 -17.60 -26.82
CA GLU A 429 -15.66 -18.46 -25.98
C GLU A 429 -15.28 -19.94 -26.05
N THR A 430 -15.55 -20.70 -24.97
CA THR A 430 -15.29 -22.14 -24.92
C THR A 430 -16.20 -22.87 -23.94
N ASP A 431 -16.53 -24.13 -24.24
CA ASP A 431 -17.23 -25.01 -23.31
C ASP A 431 -16.26 -25.67 -22.35
N TYR A 432 -16.70 -25.87 -21.11
CA TYR A 432 -15.99 -26.65 -20.10
C TYR A 432 -16.98 -27.44 -19.24
N GLU A 433 -16.51 -28.55 -18.67
CA GLU A 433 -17.29 -29.35 -17.74
C GLU A 433 -16.93 -28.97 -16.30
N TYR A 434 -17.94 -28.81 -15.46
CA TYR A 434 -17.79 -28.54 -14.03
C TYR A 434 -18.99 -29.12 -13.28
N ASP A 435 -18.72 -29.89 -12.23
CA ASP A 435 -19.75 -30.60 -11.45
C ASP A 435 -20.75 -31.43 -12.29
N GLY A 436 -20.25 -32.08 -13.35
CA GLY A 436 -21.06 -32.92 -14.24
C GLY A 436 -22.00 -32.16 -15.18
N GLN A 437 -21.87 -30.83 -15.28
CA GLN A 437 -22.62 -29.98 -16.22
C GLN A 437 -21.68 -29.27 -17.19
N THR A 438 -22.16 -29.01 -18.40
CA THR A 438 -21.44 -28.23 -19.42
C THR A 438 -21.83 -26.76 -19.32
N TYR A 439 -20.82 -25.89 -19.20
CA TYR A 439 -20.99 -24.44 -19.20
C TYR A 439 -20.18 -23.80 -20.31
N ARG A 440 -20.66 -22.66 -20.82
CA ARG A 440 -19.95 -21.84 -21.82
C ARG A 440 -19.31 -20.63 -21.13
N LEU A 441 -17.99 -20.54 -21.17
CA LEU A 441 -17.24 -19.36 -20.70
C LEU A 441 -16.96 -18.44 -21.89
N LYS A 442 -17.07 -17.12 -21.68
CA LYS A 442 -16.90 -16.10 -22.72
C LYS A 442 -15.97 -14.99 -22.24
N ASN A 443 -15.43 -14.20 -23.18
CA ASN A 443 -14.83 -12.93 -22.85
C ASN A 443 -15.77 -12.09 -21.96
N GLY A 444 -15.20 -11.44 -20.96
CA GLY A 444 -15.92 -10.61 -19.98
C GLY A 444 -16.63 -11.41 -18.88
N ALA A 445 -16.50 -12.74 -18.85
CA ALA A 445 -16.98 -13.53 -17.73
C ALA A 445 -16.31 -13.10 -16.42
N VAL A 446 -17.11 -12.88 -15.38
CA VAL A 446 -16.63 -12.61 -14.03
C VAL A 446 -16.23 -13.95 -13.41
N VAL A 447 -14.94 -14.20 -13.25
CA VAL A 447 -14.43 -15.45 -12.66
C VAL A 447 -14.03 -15.30 -11.19
N ILE A 448 -13.89 -14.06 -10.72
CA ILE A 448 -13.67 -13.73 -9.30
C ILE A 448 -14.62 -12.60 -8.91
N ALA A 449 -15.37 -12.80 -7.82
CA ALA A 449 -16.18 -11.78 -7.17
C ALA A 449 -15.85 -11.75 -5.66
N ALA A 450 -15.11 -10.76 -5.20
CA ALA A 450 -14.55 -10.75 -3.85
C ALA A 450 -15.01 -9.52 -3.02
N ILE A 451 -15.72 -9.78 -1.94
CA ILE A 451 -15.93 -8.78 -0.88
C ILE A 451 -14.70 -8.86 0.03
N THR A 452 -13.80 -7.91 -0.12
CA THR A 452 -12.44 -7.89 0.46
C THR A 452 -12.03 -6.46 0.78
N SER A 453 -10.83 -6.30 1.37
CA SER A 453 -10.16 -5.03 1.66
C SER A 453 -10.71 -4.27 2.85
N CYS A 454 -9.80 -3.69 3.64
CA CYS A 454 -10.15 -2.73 4.69
C CYS A 454 -10.89 -1.50 4.14
N THR A 455 -10.72 -1.16 2.85
CA THR A 455 -11.37 0.02 2.23
C THR A 455 -12.89 0.01 2.40
N ASN A 456 -13.53 -1.15 2.19
CA ASN A 456 -14.99 -1.27 2.22
C ASN A 456 -15.49 -2.15 3.37
N THR A 457 -14.70 -3.13 3.84
CA THR A 457 -15.15 -4.05 4.90
C THR A 457 -15.21 -3.40 6.28
N SER A 458 -14.53 -2.26 6.48
CA SER A 458 -14.67 -1.41 7.67
C SER A 458 -15.93 -0.54 7.66
N ASN A 459 -16.74 -0.62 6.60
CA ASN A 459 -17.91 0.22 6.41
C ASN A 459 -19.20 -0.60 6.52
N PRO A 460 -19.88 -0.55 7.68
CA PRO A 460 -21.10 -1.30 7.91
C PRO A 460 -22.20 -1.01 6.89
N SER A 461 -22.30 0.21 6.36
CA SER A 461 -23.37 0.59 5.42
C SER A 461 -23.29 -0.23 4.13
N VAL A 462 -22.11 -0.30 3.50
CA VAL A 462 -21.94 -1.06 2.25
C VAL A 462 -21.90 -2.57 2.50
N MET A 463 -21.43 -3.00 3.67
CA MET A 463 -21.45 -4.41 4.06
C MET A 463 -22.89 -4.90 4.29
N MET A 464 -23.70 -4.17 5.06
CA MET A 464 -25.12 -4.49 5.25
C MET A 464 -25.89 -4.43 3.93
N ALA A 465 -25.59 -3.45 3.07
CA ALA A 465 -26.18 -3.40 1.73
C ALA A 465 -25.88 -4.67 0.91
N ALA A 466 -24.66 -5.20 0.94
CA ALA A 466 -24.31 -6.45 0.27
C ALA A 466 -25.11 -7.65 0.80
N GLY A 467 -25.27 -7.75 2.13
CA GLY A 467 -26.08 -8.79 2.75
C GLY A 467 -27.57 -8.68 2.39
N LEU A 468 -28.11 -7.45 2.30
CA LEU A 468 -29.49 -7.19 1.88
C LEU A 468 -29.71 -7.50 0.40
N VAL A 469 -28.77 -7.16 -0.49
CA VAL A 469 -28.79 -7.58 -1.90
C VAL A 469 -28.79 -9.10 -2.00
N ALA A 470 -27.93 -9.78 -1.24
CA ALA A 470 -27.88 -11.24 -1.20
C ALA A 470 -29.21 -11.84 -0.73
N LYS A 471 -29.80 -11.29 0.34
CA LYS A 471 -31.12 -11.70 0.84
C LYS A 471 -32.21 -11.59 -0.22
N LYS A 472 -32.37 -10.40 -0.82
CA LYS A 472 -33.39 -10.16 -1.84
C LYS A 472 -33.16 -11.01 -3.10
N ALA A 473 -31.91 -11.22 -3.50
CA ALA A 473 -31.57 -12.10 -4.63
C ALA A 473 -31.98 -13.55 -4.38
N VAL A 474 -31.64 -14.10 -3.20
CA VAL A 474 -32.01 -15.46 -2.81
C VAL A 474 -33.52 -15.63 -2.68
N GLU A 475 -34.23 -14.65 -2.10
CA GLU A 475 -35.70 -14.66 -2.00
C GLU A 475 -36.38 -14.61 -3.38
N LYS A 476 -35.73 -14.02 -4.38
CA LYS A 476 -36.15 -14.05 -5.78
C LYS A 476 -35.70 -15.32 -6.53
N GLY A 477 -34.94 -16.21 -5.90
CA GLY A 477 -34.47 -17.46 -6.51
C GLY A 477 -33.23 -17.32 -7.40
N LEU A 478 -32.51 -16.19 -7.32
CA LEU A 478 -31.24 -16.02 -8.02
C LEU A 478 -30.12 -16.77 -7.30
N THR A 479 -29.17 -17.27 -8.09
CA THR A 479 -27.92 -17.87 -7.62
C THR A 479 -26.73 -17.26 -8.37
N ARG A 480 -25.53 -17.27 -7.77
CA ARG A 480 -24.31 -16.91 -8.49
C ARG A 480 -24.09 -17.85 -9.69
N LYS A 481 -23.36 -17.39 -10.71
CA LYS A 481 -22.94 -18.27 -11.80
C LYS A 481 -21.85 -19.25 -11.33
N PRO A 482 -21.82 -20.49 -11.85
CA PRO A 482 -20.94 -21.55 -11.35
C PRO A 482 -19.46 -21.28 -11.57
N TRP A 483 -19.09 -20.53 -12.62
CA TRP A 483 -17.70 -20.12 -12.87
C TRP A 483 -17.17 -19.01 -11.94
N VAL A 484 -18.04 -18.38 -11.15
CA VAL A 484 -17.64 -17.25 -10.32
C VAL A 484 -17.08 -17.76 -9.00
N LYS A 485 -15.78 -17.54 -8.77
CA LYS A 485 -15.15 -17.72 -7.46
C LYS A 485 -15.54 -16.55 -6.54
N THR A 486 -16.47 -16.81 -5.63
CA THR A 486 -16.94 -15.83 -4.63
C THR A 486 -16.16 -15.95 -3.32
N SER A 487 -15.96 -14.83 -2.62
CA SER A 487 -15.31 -14.82 -1.31
C SER A 487 -15.74 -13.63 -0.46
N LEU A 488 -15.86 -13.85 0.86
CA LEU A 488 -16.02 -12.82 1.87
C LEU A 488 -14.81 -12.84 2.82
N ALA A 489 -14.01 -11.78 2.79
CA ALA A 489 -12.85 -11.59 3.66
C ALA A 489 -12.96 -10.27 4.43
N PRO A 490 -13.64 -10.25 5.58
CA PRO A 490 -13.80 -9.06 6.40
C PRO A 490 -12.47 -8.62 7.03
N GLY A 491 -12.31 -7.31 7.27
CA GLY A 491 -11.14 -6.80 7.97
C GLY A 491 -11.22 -6.83 9.50
N SER A 492 -12.32 -7.32 10.10
CA SER A 492 -12.38 -7.70 11.52
C SER A 492 -13.53 -8.68 11.79
N LYS A 493 -13.47 -9.36 12.93
CA LYS A 493 -14.52 -10.28 13.39
C LYS A 493 -15.86 -9.58 13.69
N VAL A 494 -15.83 -8.28 14.01
CA VAL A 494 -17.04 -7.46 14.26
C VAL A 494 -18.00 -7.51 13.06
N VAL A 495 -17.45 -7.58 11.84
CA VAL A 495 -18.24 -7.70 10.61
C VAL A 495 -19.09 -8.97 10.59
N THR A 496 -18.49 -10.09 10.96
CA THR A 496 -19.19 -11.37 11.03
C THR A 496 -20.26 -11.35 12.11
N ASP A 497 -20.00 -10.71 13.25
CA ASP A 497 -20.95 -10.59 14.35
C ASP A 497 -22.17 -9.77 13.98
N TYR A 498 -22.02 -8.62 13.31
CA TYR A 498 -23.19 -7.85 12.89
C TYR A 498 -23.98 -8.54 11.76
N TYR A 499 -23.33 -9.30 10.87
CA TYR A 499 -24.06 -10.06 9.85
C TYR A 499 -24.90 -11.18 10.47
N LYS A 500 -24.38 -11.84 11.50
CA LYS A 500 -25.12 -12.83 12.29
C LYS A 500 -26.30 -12.18 13.01
N ALA A 501 -26.07 -11.04 13.67
CA ALA A 501 -27.13 -10.30 14.37
C ALA A 501 -28.25 -9.84 13.42
N ALA A 502 -27.90 -9.38 12.22
CA ALA A 502 -28.87 -8.99 11.18
C ALA A 502 -29.51 -10.17 10.43
N GLY A 503 -29.07 -11.42 10.68
CA GLY A 503 -29.57 -12.62 10.01
C GLY A 503 -29.20 -12.72 8.52
N LEU A 504 -28.15 -12.02 8.09
CA LEU A 504 -27.75 -11.89 6.68
C LEU A 504 -26.74 -12.95 6.23
N THR A 505 -25.97 -13.54 7.15
CA THR A 505 -24.92 -14.54 6.86
C THR A 505 -25.42 -15.68 5.96
N GLN A 506 -26.56 -16.30 6.32
CA GLN A 506 -27.14 -17.42 5.59
C GLN A 506 -27.45 -17.12 4.10
N TYR A 507 -27.68 -15.86 3.74
CA TYR A 507 -27.98 -15.46 2.37
C TYR A 507 -26.70 -15.23 1.57
N LEU A 508 -25.67 -14.69 2.22
CA LEU A 508 -24.32 -14.58 1.64
C LEU A 508 -23.75 -15.98 1.36
N ASP A 509 -23.85 -16.90 2.32
CA ASP A 509 -23.39 -18.30 2.19
C ASP A 509 -24.11 -19.02 1.04
N LYS A 510 -25.43 -18.84 0.90
CA LYS A 510 -26.21 -19.40 -0.23
C LYS A 510 -25.74 -18.91 -1.60
N LEU A 511 -25.17 -17.71 -1.68
CA LEU A 511 -24.56 -17.17 -2.89
C LEU A 511 -23.06 -17.48 -2.98
N GLY A 512 -22.49 -18.26 -2.05
CA GLY A 512 -21.08 -18.64 -2.01
C GLY A 512 -20.14 -17.58 -1.47
N PHE A 513 -20.66 -16.53 -0.83
CA PHE A 513 -19.88 -15.53 -0.10
C PHE A 513 -19.63 -15.97 1.34
N ASP A 514 -19.27 -17.25 1.52
CA ASP A 514 -18.82 -17.78 2.80
C ASP A 514 -17.57 -17.04 3.27
N LEU A 515 -17.40 -16.97 4.59
CA LEU A 515 -16.18 -16.46 5.20
C LEU A 515 -14.97 -17.30 4.74
N VAL A 516 -13.96 -16.63 4.18
CA VAL A 516 -12.72 -17.29 3.73
C VAL A 516 -11.51 -16.96 4.59
N GLY A 517 -11.56 -15.89 5.40
CA GLY A 517 -10.44 -15.42 6.21
C GLY A 517 -10.64 -13.99 6.71
N TYR A 518 -9.90 -13.61 7.76
CA TYR A 518 -9.79 -12.23 8.24
C TYR A 518 -8.43 -11.66 7.84
N GLY A 519 -8.31 -11.18 6.61
CA GLY A 519 -7.05 -10.69 6.05
C GLY A 519 -7.19 -10.10 4.65
N CYS A 520 -6.08 -9.55 4.13
CA CYS A 520 -6.04 -8.83 2.86
C CYS A 520 -6.49 -9.67 1.66
N THR A 521 -6.21 -10.98 1.66
CA THR A 521 -6.66 -11.97 0.66
C THR A 521 -6.61 -11.44 -0.78
N THR A 522 -7.75 -11.43 -1.50
CA THR A 522 -7.86 -11.02 -2.90
C THR A 522 -7.40 -9.58 -3.14
N CYS A 523 -7.51 -8.68 -2.15
CA CYS A 523 -7.07 -7.28 -2.28
C CYS A 523 -5.56 -7.15 -2.55
N ILE A 524 -4.74 -8.01 -1.95
CA ILE A 524 -3.29 -8.01 -2.16
C ILE A 524 -2.85 -8.97 -3.29
N GLY A 525 -3.79 -9.70 -3.89
CA GLY A 525 -3.50 -10.72 -4.90
C GLY A 525 -3.40 -12.14 -4.36
N ASN A 526 -3.65 -12.35 -3.06
CA ASN A 526 -3.77 -13.66 -2.43
C ASN A 526 -5.13 -14.30 -2.73
N SER A 527 -5.54 -14.25 -3.99
CA SER A 527 -6.84 -14.73 -4.46
C SER A 527 -6.93 -16.24 -4.60
N GLY A 528 -5.81 -16.97 -4.44
CA GLY A 528 -5.72 -18.44 -4.56
C GLY A 528 -6.07 -18.95 -5.97
N PRO A 529 -6.03 -20.28 -6.20
CA PRO A 529 -6.27 -20.85 -7.53
C PRO A 529 -7.73 -20.72 -7.96
N LEU A 530 -7.98 -20.63 -9.27
CA LEU A 530 -9.31 -20.87 -9.83
C LEU A 530 -9.53 -22.38 -9.98
N PRO A 531 -10.78 -22.86 -10.09
CA PRO A 531 -11.03 -24.26 -10.42
C PRO A 531 -10.35 -24.68 -11.72
N GLU A 532 -9.66 -25.82 -11.70
CA GLU A 532 -8.83 -26.31 -12.81
C GLU A 532 -9.57 -26.33 -14.17
N PRO A 533 -10.85 -26.77 -14.28
CA PRO A 533 -11.56 -26.73 -15.55
C PRO A 533 -11.73 -25.31 -16.11
N ILE A 534 -11.88 -24.31 -15.24
CA ILE A 534 -12.02 -22.90 -15.61
C ILE A 534 -10.66 -22.34 -16.04
N GLU A 535 -9.58 -22.65 -15.33
CA GLU A 535 -8.23 -22.24 -15.72
C GLU A 535 -7.87 -22.76 -17.11
N LYS A 536 -8.12 -24.04 -17.36
CA LYS A 536 -7.91 -24.67 -18.68
C LYS A 536 -8.77 -24.00 -19.75
N ALA A 537 -10.03 -23.67 -19.45
CA ALA A 537 -10.92 -22.98 -20.38
C ALA A 537 -10.40 -21.58 -20.74
N ILE A 538 -9.99 -20.79 -19.74
CA ILE A 538 -9.42 -19.45 -19.95
C ILE A 538 -8.18 -19.53 -20.85
N GLN A 539 -7.26 -20.45 -20.56
CA GLN A 539 -6.02 -20.59 -21.30
C GLN A 539 -6.24 -21.13 -22.72
N LYS A 540 -7.09 -22.15 -22.87
CA LYS A 540 -7.36 -22.81 -24.16
C LYS A 540 -7.94 -21.86 -25.19
N ALA A 541 -8.79 -20.94 -24.77
CA ALA A 541 -9.47 -19.98 -25.65
C ALA A 541 -8.95 -18.53 -25.50
N ASP A 542 -7.82 -18.34 -24.80
CA ASP A 542 -7.17 -17.06 -24.50
C ASP A 542 -8.16 -15.96 -24.00
N LEU A 543 -9.09 -16.36 -23.13
CA LEU A 543 -10.20 -15.48 -22.74
C LEU A 543 -9.73 -14.27 -21.93
N ALA A 544 -10.27 -13.11 -22.26
CA ALA A 544 -10.20 -11.92 -21.42
C ALA A 544 -11.32 -11.95 -20.38
N VAL A 545 -11.04 -12.58 -19.24
CA VAL A 545 -11.98 -12.66 -18.10
C VAL A 545 -11.80 -11.49 -17.13
N ALA A 546 -12.79 -11.31 -16.26
CA ALA A 546 -12.89 -10.23 -15.31
C ALA A 546 -12.84 -10.70 -13.84
N SER A 547 -12.28 -9.86 -12.97
CA SER A 547 -12.56 -9.87 -11.53
C SER A 547 -13.34 -8.62 -11.14
N VAL A 548 -14.25 -8.75 -10.18
CA VAL A 548 -14.95 -7.63 -9.54
C VAL A 548 -14.69 -7.72 -8.04
N LEU A 549 -14.11 -6.69 -7.44
CA LEU A 549 -13.68 -6.72 -6.05
C LEU A 549 -13.92 -5.39 -5.34
N SER A 550 -14.20 -5.44 -4.04
CA SER A 550 -14.32 -4.24 -3.19
C SER A 550 -12.98 -3.72 -2.68
N GLY A 551 -11.92 -3.90 -3.46
CA GLY A 551 -10.57 -3.44 -3.17
C GLY A 551 -10.33 -1.98 -3.54
N ASN A 552 -9.05 -1.59 -3.54
CA ASN A 552 -8.56 -0.26 -3.93
C ASN A 552 -7.60 -0.30 -5.14
N ARG A 553 -7.07 -1.48 -5.50
CA ARG A 553 -6.14 -1.66 -6.64
C ARG A 553 -6.61 -2.74 -7.59
N ASN A 554 -6.46 -2.47 -8.87
CA ASN A 554 -6.93 -3.31 -9.98
C ASN A 554 -5.92 -3.38 -11.14
N PHE A 555 -4.63 -3.17 -10.86
CA PHE A 555 -3.57 -3.32 -11.86
C PHE A 555 -3.55 -4.72 -12.47
N GLU A 556 -3.19 -4.81 -13.75
CA GLU A 556 -3.07 -6.09 -14.45
C GLU A 556 -2.07 -7.02 -13.75
N GLY A 557 -2.44 -8.29 -13.57
CA GLY A 557 -1.62 -9.28 -12.88
C GLY A 557 -1.57 -9.15 -11.35
N ARG A 558 -2.22 -8.13 -10.76
CA ARG A 558 -2.27 -7.96 -9.30
C ARG A 558 -3.27 -8.90 -8.63
N VAL A 559 -4.49 -8.99 -9.14
CA VAL A 559 -5.58 -9.73 -8.46
C VAL A 559 -5.41 -11.23 -8.65
N HIS A 560 -5.24 -11.70 -9.89
CA HIS A 560 -5.02 -13.10 -10.23
C HIS A 560 -4.26 -13.18 -11.57
N PRO A 561 -3.32 -14.13 -11.76
CA PRO A 561 -2.47 -14.19 -12.97
C PRO A 561 -3.25 -14.45 -14.27
N LEU A 562 -4.39 -15.13 -14.20
CA LEU A 562 -5.23 -15.45 -15.37
C LEU A 562 -6.30 -14.37 -15.70
N VAL A 563 -6.38 -13.30 -14.91
CA VAL A 563 -7.41 -12.28 -15.07
C VAL A 563 -6.84 -11.02 -15.74
N LYS A 564 -7.31 -10.71 -16.95
CA LYS A 564 -6.85 -9.57 -17.76
C LYS A 564 -7.54 -8.24 -17.39
N THR A 565 -8.76 -8.28 -16.82
CA THR A 565 -9.53 -7.09 -16.43
C THR A 565 -9.99 -7.15 -14.98
N ASN A 566 -9.78 -6.09 -14.21
CA ASN A 566 -10.11 -6.04 -12.79
C ASN A 566 -10.92 -4.77 -12.49
N TRP A 567 -12.03 -4.92 -11.77
CA TRP A 567 -12.98 -3.85 -11.55
C TRP A 567 -13.22 -3.62 -10.06
N LEU A 568 -12.94 -2.40 -9.60
CA LEU A 568 -13.26 -1.97 -8.24
C LEU A 568 -14.73 -1.59 -8.17
N ALA A 569 -15.45 -2.14 -7.20
CA ALA A 569 -16.89 -1.94 -7.04
C ALA A 569 -17.28 -1.93 -5.56
N SER A 570 -18.46 -1.37 -5.23
CA SER A 570 -19.01 -1.51 -3.89
C SER A 570 -19.36 -2.97 -3.58
N PRO A 571 -19.28 -3.43 -2.31
CA PRO A 571 -19.71 -4.77 -1.91
C PRO A 571 -21.06 -5.25 -2.49
N PRO A 572 -22.16 -4.45 -2.51
CA PRO A 572 -23.40 -4.89 -3.15
C PRO A 572 -23.29 -5.06 -4.67
N LEU A 573 -22.47 -4.25 -5.36
CA LEU A 573 -22.20 -4.45 -6.79
C LEU A 573 -21.36 -5.71 -7.04
N VAL A 574 -20.44 -6.07 -6.14
CA VAL A 574 -19.71 -7.36 -6.22
C VAL A 574 -20.70 -8.53 -6.22
N VAL A 575 -21.70 -8.50 -5.32
CA VAL A 575 -22.77 -9.51 -5.30
C VAL A 575 -23.56 -9.50 -6.62
N ALA A 576 -23.97 -8.32 -7.10
CA ALA A 576 -24.73 -8.20 -8.36
C ALA A 576 -23.96 -8.77 -9.58
N TYR A 577 -22.66 -8.49 -9.69
CA TYR A 577 -21.82 -9.04 -10.77
C TYR A 577 -21.54 -10.54 -10.63
N ALA A 578 -21.57 -11.09 -9.41
CA ALA A 578 -21.53 -12.55 -9.21
C ALA A 578 -22.81 -13.24 -9.70
N LEU A 579 -23.96 -12.59 -9.56
CA LEU A 579 -25.25 -13.06 -10.07
C LEU A 579 -25.30 -12.99 -11.61
N ALA A 580 -24.89 -11.85 -12.18
CA ALA A 580 -24.81 -11.67 -13.64
C ALA A 580 -23.77 -12.60 -14.27
N GLY A 581 -22.60 -12.75 -13.62
CA GLY A 581 -21.47 -13.56 -14.07
C GLY A 581 -20.71 -12.99 -15.27
N THR A 582 -20.96 -11.74 -15.65
CA THR A 582 -20.31 -11.05 -16.77
C THR A 582 -20.29 -9.54 -16.56
N VAL A 583 -19.25 -8.86 -17.05
CA VAL A 583 -19.19 -7.38 -17.11
C VAL A 583 -19.72 -6.80 -18.42
N ARG A 584 -20.20 -7.65 -19.35
CA ARG A 584 -20.59 -7.23 -20.71
C ARG A 584 -22.00 -6.67 -20.85
N ILE A 585 -22.83 -6.81 -19.82
CA ILE A 585 -24.20 -6.33 -19.83
C ILE A 585 -24.30 -5.04 -19.01
N ASP A 586 -25.23 -4.18 -19.38
CA ASP A 586 -25.63 -3.04 -18.56
C ASP A 586 -26.55 -3.53 -17.45
N ILE A 587 -25.99 -3.88 -16.28
CA ILE A 587 -26.78 -4.36 -15.15
C ILE A 587 -27.75 -3.31 -14.57
N SER A 588 -27.68 -2.05 -15.02
CA SER A 588 -28.64 -1.01 -14.63
C SER A 588 -29.96 -1.11 -15.42
N SER A 589 -29.96 -1.73 -16.60
CA SER A 589 -31.13 -1.84 -17.48
C SER A 589 -31.44 -3.27 -17.95
N GLU A 590 -30.46 -4.17 -17.95
CA GLU A 590 -30.59 -5.59 -18.29
C GLU A 590 -30.80 -6.46 -17.05
N PRO A 591 -31.52 -7.59 -17.17
CA PRO A 591 -31.79 -8.48 -16.03
C PRO A 591 -30.53 -9.22 -15.56
N LEU A 592 -30.41 -9.42 -14.25
CA LEU A 592 -29.34 -10.22 -13.63
C LEU A 592 -29.58 -11.73 -13.81
N GLY A 593 -30.85 -12.12 -13.94
CA GLY A 593 -31.30 -13.49 -14.11
C GLY A 593 -32.82 -13.55 -14.08
N ASN A 594 -33.37 -14.76 -13.97
CA ASN A 594 -34.81 -14.98 -13.88
C ASN A 594 -35.17 -15.53 -12.50
N ASP A 595 -36.36 -15.17 -12.00
CA ASP A 595 -36.92 -15.75 -10.79
C ASP A 595 -37.38 -17.21 -11.01
N GLN A 596 -37.89 -17.84 -9.95
CA GLN A 596 -38.41 -19.21 -9.99
C GLN A 596 -39.57 -19.41 -10.98
N ASN A 597 -40.25 -18.34 -11.37
CA ASN A 597 -41.37 -18.35 -12.34
C ASN A 597 -40.92 -17.97 -13.76
N GLY A 598 -39.63 -17.70 -13.98
CA GLY A 598 -39.08 -17.28 -15.25
C GLY A 598 -39.18 -15.77 -15.54
N ASN A 599 -39.61 -14.94 -14.59
CA ASN A 599 -39.67 -13.48 -14.78
C ASN A 599 -38.27 -12.86 -14.65
N PRO A 600 -37.93 -11.85 -15.47
CA PRO A 600 -36.66 -11.15 -15.34
C PRO A 600 -36.56 -10.41 -14.00
N VAL A 601 -35.40 -10.55 -13.34
CA VAL A 601 -35.06 -9.83 -12.11
C VAL A 601 -33.96 -8.82 -12.42
N TYR A 602 -34.25 -7.54 -12.15
CA TYR A 602 -33.34 -6.42 -12.40
C TYR A 602 -32.62 -6.00 -11.11
N LEU A 603 -31.52 -5.25 -11.25
CA LEU A 603 -30.77 -4.71 -10.11
C LEU A 603 -31.67 -3.91 -9.14
N LYS A 604 -32.55 -3.07 -9.69
CA LYS A 604 -33.52 -2.27 -8.90
C LYS A 604 -34.47 -3.11 -8.04
N ASP A 605 -34.72 -4.38 -8.41
CA ASP A 605 -35.66 -5.25 -7.70
C ASP A 605 -35.02 -5.84 -6.42
N ILE A 606 -33.69 -5.84 -6.34
CA ILE A 606 -32.92 -6.39 -5.22
C ILE A 606 -32.07 -5.35 -4.50
N TRP A 607 -32.01 -4.11 -5.00
CA TRP A 607 -31.24 -3.04 -4.37
C TRP A 607 -31.94 -2.56 -3.08
N PRO A 608 -31.22 -2.40 -1.96
CA PRO A 608 -31.80 -1.90 -0.72
C PRO A 608 -31.97 -0.37 -0.76
N SER A 609 -33.04 0.10 -0.11
CA SER A 609 -33.25 1.52 0.19
C SER A 609 -32.30 2.01 1.28
N SER A 610 -32.11 3.32 1.38
CA SER A 610 -31.29 3.90 2.45
C SER A 610 -31.83 3.59 3.85
N GLN A 611 -33.15 3.46 4.00
CA GLN A 611 -33.77 3.11 5.29
C GLN A 611 -33.48 1.65 5.68
N GLU A 612 -33.60 0.71 4.75
CA GLU A 612 -33.26 -0.70 5.02
C GLU A 612 -31.80 -0.87 5.45
N ILE A 613 -30.88 -0.10 4.84
CA ILE A 613 -29.47 -0.09 5.25
C ILE A 613 -29.32 0.50 6.64
N ALA A 614 -29.95 1.64 6.93
CA ALA A 614 -29.87 2.27 8.25
C ALA A 614 -30.40 1.35 9.37
N ASP A 615 -31.52 0.68 9.13
CA ASP A 615 -32.12 -0.28 10.07
C ASP A 615 -31.19 -1.48 10.33
N ALA A 616 -30.49 -1.95 9.29
CA ALA A 616 -29.50 -3.01 9.43
C ALA A 616 -28.25 -2.52 10.19
N VAL A 617 -27.73 -1.33 9.86
CA VAL A 617 -26.55 -0.74 10.54
C VAL A 617 -26.82 -0.46 12.01
N ALA A 618 -28.06 -0.15 12.40
CA ALA A 618 -28.45 0.02 13.80
C ALA A 618 -28.26 -1.24 14.66
N GLN A 619 -28.07 -2.43 14.04
CA GLN A 619 -27.73 -3.67 14.75
C GLN A 619 -26.25 -3.73 15.17
N VAL A 620 -25.39 -2.86 14.63
CA VAL A 620 -23.99 -2.75 15.06
C VAL A 620 -23.95 -2.11 16.44
N SER A 621 -23.33 -2.78 17.41
CA SER A 621 -23.31 -2.31 18.79
C SER A 621 -21.90 -2.29 19.39
N THR A 622 -21.69 -1.40 20.37
CA THR A 622 -20.45 -1.31 21.13
C THR A 622 -20.03 -2.64 21.77
N SER A 623 -21.00 -3.47 22.17
CA SER A 623 -20.72 -4.77 22.79
C SER A 623 -19.96 -5.73 21.85
N MET A 624 -20.19 -5.63 20.54
CA MET A 624 -19.46 -6.42 19.53
C MET A 624 -17.98 -6.03 19.49
N PHE A 625 -17.68 -4.73 19.53
CA PHE A 625 -16.30 -4.24 19.58
C PHE A 625 -15.59 -4.65 20.86
N HIS A 626 -16.24 -4.50 22.03
CA HIS A 626 -15.65 -4.93 23.29
C HIS A 626 -15.36 -6.43 23.32
N LYS A 627 -16.27 -7.26 22.81
CA LYS A 627 -16.08 -8.72 22.71
C LYS A 627 -14.86 -9.07 21.85
N GLU A 628 -14.82 -8.58 20.61
CA GLU A 628 -13.79 -8.99 19.66
C GLU A 628 -12.41 -8.38 19.96
N TYR A 629 -12.34 -7.19 20.55
CA TYR A 629 -11.08 -6.51 20.84
C TYR A 629 -10.53 -6.74 22.25
N ALA A 630 -11.28 -7.38 23.16
CA ALA A 630 -10.76 -7.77 24.48
C ALA A 630 -9.59 -8.77 24.39
N GLU A 631 -9.58 -9.61 23.35
CA GLU A 631 -8.58 -10.67 23.15
C GLU A 631 -7.74 -10.47 21.88
N VAL A 632 -7.67 -9.23 21.38
CA VAL A 632 -7.03 -8.90 20.08
C VAL A 632 -5.57 -9.35 19.98
N PHE A 633 -4.85 -9.45 21.09
CA PHE A 633 -3.44 -9.89 21.14
C PHE A 633 -3.25 -11.35 21.57
N ALA A 634 -4.30 -12.07 21.95
CA ALA A 634 -4.19 -13.42 22.51
C ALA A 634 -3.87 -14.47 21.44
N GLY A 635 -4.50 -14.37 20.28
CA GLY A 635 -4.39 -15.36 19.20
C GLY A 635 -5.06 -16.69 19.52
N ASP A 636 -5.11 -17.57 18.52
CA ASP A 636 -5.67 -18.92 18.68
C ASP A 636 -4.71 -19.88 19.42
N GLU A 637 -5.18 -21.10 19.70
CA GLU A 637 -4.39 -22.12 20.40
C GLU A 637 -3.09 -22.47 19.65
N GLN A 638 -3.11 -22.47 18.32
CA GLN A 638 -1.93 -22.75 17.49
C GLN A 638 -0.88 -21.64 17.62
N TRP A 639 -1.29 -20.37 17.55
CA TRP A 639 -0.42 -19.22 17.79
C TRP A 639 0.16 -19.25 19.20
N GLN A 640 -0.66 -19.57 20.21
CA GLN A 640 -0.22 -19.66 21.60
C GLN A 640 0.74 -20.82 21.85
N ALA A 641 0.70 -21.88 21.05
CA ALA A 641 1.58 -23.05 21.15
C ALA A 641 2.98 -22.87 20.54
N ILE A 642 3.24 -21.81 19.76
CA ILE A 642 4.55 -21.56 19.12
C ILE A 642 5.67 -21.28 20.14
N GLU A 643 6.51 -22.25 20.47
CA GLU A 643 7.63 -22.01 21.38
C GLU A 643 8.69 -21.08 20.76
N VAL A 644 9.08 -20.03 21.49
CA VAL A 644 10.12 -19.08 21.07
C VAL A 644 11.24 -18.97 22.11
N PRO A 645 12.52 -19.00 21.70
CA PRO A 645 13.64 -18.86 22.64
C PRO A 645 13.66 -17.47 23.30
N GLN A 646 13.93 -17.43 24.61
CA GLN A 646 14.19 -16.17 25.32
C GLN A 646 15.67 -15.78 25.17
N ALA A 647 16.02 -15.19 24.03
CA ALA A 647 17.35 -14.69 23.76
C ALA A 647 17.30 -13.26 23.20
N ALA A 648 18.25 -12.42 23.63
CA ALA A 648 18.34 -11.03 23.18
C ALA A 648 18.68 -10.90 21.68
N THR A 649 19.42 -11.86 21.14
CA THR A 649 19.75 -11.97 19.70
C THR A 649 19.05 -13.18 19.09
N TYR A 650 18.60 -13.05 17.84
CA TYR A 650 18.00 -14.15 17.10
C TYR A 650 19.03 -15.23 16.76
N VAL A 651 18.63 -16.50 16.84
CA VAL A 651 19.46 -17.65 16.46
C VAL A 651 19.21 -17.98 14.99
N TRP A 652 20.10 -17.52 14.11
CA TRP A 652 19.99 -17.74 12.67
C TRP A 652 20.17 -19.22 12.30
N GLN A 653 19.17 -19.80 11.63
CA GLN A 653 19.21 -21.18 11.16
C GLN A 653 19.74 -21.24 9.72
N LYS A 654 20.77 -22.07 9.48
CA LYS A 654 21.43 -22.13 8.17
C LYS A 654 20.56 -22.73 7.07
N ASP A 655 19.69 -23.66 7.45
CA ASP A 655 18.75 -24.37 6.58
C ASP A 655 17.40 -23.65 6.44
N SER A 656 17.22 -22.51 7.12
CA SER A 656 16.02 -21.69 6.93
C SER A 656 15.88 -21.22 5.48
N THR A 657 14.68 -21.36 4.93
CA THR A 657 14.35 -20.77 3.62
C THR A 657 13.46 -19.53 3.76
N TYR A 658 13.13 -19.09 4.98
CA TYR A 658 12.30 -17.91 5.25
C TYR A 658 13.03 -16.76 5.95
N ILE A 659 13.91 -17.04 6.91
CA ILE A 659 14.60 -16.07 7.77
C ILE A 659 16.11 -16.27 7.67
N GLN A 660 16.81 -15.37 6.98
CA GLN A 660 18.25 -15.43 6.75
C GLN A 660 18.93 -14.15 7.20
N HIS A 661 20.13 -14.27 7.77
CA HIS A 661 20.92 -13.13 8.22
C HIS A 661 21.37 -12.29 7.01
N PRO A 662 20.91 -11.04 6.85
CA PRO A 662 21.27 -10.23 5.69
C PRO A 662 22.68 -9.64 5.82
N PRO A 663 23.37 -9.37 4.69
CA PRO A 663 24.75 -8.87 4.70
C PRO A 663 24.88 -7.37 4.95
N PHE A 664 23.78 -6.65 5.25
CA PHE A 664 23.76 -5.18 5.24
C PHE A 664 24.75 -4.54 6.20
N PHE A 665 25.02 -5.15 7.35
CA PHE A 665 25.80 -4.54 8.45
C PHE A 665 27.18 -5.18 8.66
N ASP A 666 27.66 -6.01 7.73
CA ASP A 666 28.92 -6.76 7.93
C ASP A 666 30.14 -5.85 8.17
N ASP A 667 30.16 -4.67 7.53
CA ASP A 667 31.23 -3.68 7.59
C ASP A 667 30.93 -2.50 8.54
N ILE A 668 29.89 -2.57 9.38
CA ILE A 668 29.43 -1.41 10.17
C ILE A 668 30.48 -0.86 11.14
N ALA A 669 31.36 -1.72 11.66
CA ALA A 669 32.44 -1.35 12.56
C ALA A 669 33.61 -0.63 11.85
N GLY A 670 33.64 -0.65 10.52
CA GLY A 670 34.65 0.05 9.72
C GLY A 670 34.41 1.57 9.60
N PRO A 671 35.32 2.30 8.95
CA PRO A 671 35.14 3.73 8.67
C PRO A 671 33.91 3.99 7.79
N LEU A 672 33.50 5.26 7.69
CA LEU A 672 32.44 5.66 6.76
C LEU A 672 32.81 5.29 5.32
N PRO A 673 31.85 4.84 4.49
CA PRO A 673 32.09 4.63 3.07
C PRO A 673 32.63 5.89 2.39
N VAL A 674 33.66 5.73 1.56
CA VAL A 674 34.18 6.84 0.76
C VAL A 674 33.33 6.99 -0.49
N ILE A 675 32.64 8.13 -0.61
CA ILE A 675 31.85 8.46 -1.79
C ILE A 675 32.78 8.87 -2.93
N LYS A 676 32.60 8.24 -4.09
CA LYS A 676 33.42 8.48 -5.29
C LYS A 676 32.53 8.51 -6.52
N ASP A 677 33.05 9.11 -7.58
CA ASP A 677 32.44 9.02 -8.91
C ASP A 677 32.23 7.56 -9.32
N VAL A 678 31.11 7.28 -9.97
CA VAL A 678 30.86 5.98 -10.58
C VAL A 678 31.44 6.02 -11.99
N LYS A 679 32.35 5.10 -12.33
CA LYS A 679 33.02 5.08 -13.65
C LYS A 679 32.84 3.73 -14.35
N GLY A 680 32.60 3.78 -15.66
CA GLY A 680 32.50 2.63 -16.55
C GLY A 680 31.30 1.72 -16.26
N ALA A 681 30.23 2.27 -15.68
CA ALA A 681 29.06 1.48 -15.31
C ALA A 681 28.34 0.95 -16.55
N ASN A 682 27.81 -0.27 -16.47
CA ASN A 682 26.89 -0.81 -17.47
C ASN A 682 25.44 -0.54 -17.07
N VAL A 683 24.58 -0.37 -18.07
CA VAL A 683 23.13 -0.34 -17.86
C VAL A 683 22.63 -1.78 -17.64
N LEU A 684 22.07 -2.05 -16.46
CA LEU A 684 21.49 -3.36 -16.11
C LEU A 684 20.12 -3.54 -16.74
N ALA A 685 19.32 -2.47 -16.78
CA ALA A 685 18.00 -2.43 -17.39
C ALA A 685 17.67 -1.01 -17.89
N LEU A 686 17.03 -0.94 -19.06
CA LEU A 686 16.44 0.28 -19.60
C LEU A 686 14.92 0.10 -19.60
N LEU A 687 14.23 0.86 -18.77
CA LEU A 687 12.81 0.67 -18.48
C LEU A 687 11.97 1.86 -18.94
N GLY A 688 10.69 1.58 -19.20
CA GLY A 688 9.72 2.57 -19.63
C GLY A 688 9.17 3.45 -18.50
N ASP A 689 8.00 4.01 -18.75
CA ASP A 689 7.26 4.86 -17.79
C ASP A 689 6.41 3.99 -16.83
N SER A 690 6.06 4.54 -15.67
CA SER A 690 5.20 3.97 -14.64
C SER A 690 5.61 2.54 -14.20
N VAL A 691 6.92 2.29 -14.09
CA VAL A 691 7.46 1.05 -13.54
C VAL A 691 7.12 0.96 -12.06
N THR A 692 6.15 0.11 -11.71
CA THR A 692 5.71 -0.07 -10.34
C THR A 692 6.72 -0.80 -9.45
N THR A 693 6.60 -0.67 -8.12
CA THR A 693 7.36 -1.50 -7.17
C THR A 693 7.02 -2.98 -7.24
N ASP A 694 5.87 -3.37 -7.82
CA ASP A 694 5.54 -4.76 -8.14
C ASP A 694 6.38 -5.28 -9.33
N HIS A 695 6.80 -4.43 -10.27
CA HIS A 695 7.77 -4.80 -11.31
C HIS A 695 9.18 -4.97 -10.74
N ILE A 696 9.59 -4.06 -9.86
CA ILE A 696 10.93 -4.05 -9.25
C ILE A 696 11.09 -5.18 -8.22
N SER A 697 10.09 -5.36 -7.35
CA SER A 697 10.07 -6.39 -6.31
C SER A 697 8.68 -7.04 -6.26
N PRO A 698 8.43 -8.10 -7.07
CA PRO A 698 7.17 -8.83 -7.04
C PRO A 698 6.93 -9.43 -5.65
N ALA A 699 5.65 -9.61 -5.31
CA ALA A 699 5.24 -10.27 -4.06
C ALA A 699 4.44 -11.55 -4.27
N GLY A 700 3.99 -11.83 -5.50
CA GLY A 700 3.16 -12.99 -5.83
C GLY A 700 3.97 -14.27 -6.06
N ASN A 701 3.44 -15.16 -6.90
CA ASN A 701 4.00 -16.50 -7.14
C ASN A 701 5.45 -16.48 -7.66
N ILE A 702 6.21 -17.47 -7.22
CA ILE A 702 7.58 -17.74 -7.68
C ILE A 702 7.51 -18.79 -8.79
N LYS A 703 8.01 -18.46 -10.00
CA LYS A 703 8.08 -19.41 -11.11
C LYS A 703 9.18 -20.45 -10.89
N THR A 704 8.91 -21.71 -11.21
CA THR A 704 9.86 -22.83 -11.06
C THR A 704 11.18 -22.64 -11.78
N ASP A 705 11.15 -22.07 -12.98
CA ASP A 705 12.32 -21.82 -13.83
C ASP A 705 13.04 -20.49 -13.51
N SER A 706 12.44 -19.61 -12.70
CA SER A 706 13.07 -18.36 -12.27
C SER A 706 14.31 -18.59 -11.39
N PRO A 707 15.24 -17.62 -11.27
CA PRO A 707 16.39 -17.75 -10.39
C PRO A 707 16.03 -18.14 -8.95
N ALA A 708 14.98 -17.53 -8.38
CA ALA A 708 14.49 -17.86 -7.04
C ALA A 708 13.92 -19.29 -6.96
N GLY A 709 13.18 -19.74 -7.97
CA GLY A 709 12.64 -21.10 -8.03
C GLY A 709 13.70 -22.18 -8.24
N ARG A 710 14.81 -21.86 -8.94
CA ARG A 710 15.99 -22.74 -8.99
C ARG A 710 16.66 -22.85 -7.64
N TYR A 711 16.93 -21.71 -7.00
CA TYR A 711 17.53 -21.66 -5.66
C TYR A 711 16.71 -22.44 -4.62
N LEU A 712 15.39 -22.24 -4.56
CA LEU A 712 14.52 -22.94 -3.62
C LEU A 712 14.55 -24.46 -3.81
N ARG A 713 14.59 -24.94 -5.07
CA ARG A 713 14.74 -26.37 -5.36
C ARG A 713 16.11 -26.93 -4.98
N GLU A 714 17.17 -26.14 -5.17
CA GLU A 714 18.51 -26.50 -4.69
C GLU A 714 18.56 -26.63 -3.16
N GLN A 715 17.72 -25.87 -2.44
CA GLN A 715 17.51 -26.00 -1.00
C GLN A 715 16.49 -27.10 -0.61
N GLY A 716 15.98 -27.88 -1.57
CA GLY A 716 15.05 -28.99 -1.32
C GLY A 716 13.58 -28.58 -1.14
N VAL A 717 13.20 -27.35 -1.52
CA VAL A 717 11.80 -26.89 -1.48
C VAL A 717 11.07 -27.28 -2.77
N GLU A 718 9.95 -27.96 -2.65
CA GLU A 718 9.10 -28.35 -3.78
C GLU A 718 8.31 -27.15 -4.34
N PRO A 719 7.97 -27.11 -5.64
CA PRO A 719 7.29 -25.96 -6.25
C PRO A 719 5.97 -25.55 -5.60
N ARG A 720 5.21 -26.52 -5.07
CA ARG A 720 3.96 -26.27 -4.34
C ARG A 720 4.18 -25.53 -3.00
N ASP A 721 5.40 -25.63 -2.47
CA ASP A 721 5.83 -25.12 -1.16
C ASP A 721 6.72 -23.86 -1.30
N PHE A 722 6.89 -23.34 -2.52
CA PHE A 722 7.59 -22.06 -2.74
C PHE A 722 6.94 -20.90 -1.99
N ASN A 723 5.63 -20.96 -1.78
CA ASN A 723 4.82 -19.86 -1.28
C ASN A 723 4.98 -18.64 -2.23
N SER A 724 4.91 -17.41 -1.72
CA SER A 724 5.01 -16.18 -2.50
C SER A 724 6.30 -15.42 -2.22
N TYR A 725 6.74 -14.55 -3.14
CA TYR A 725 7.86 -13.64 -2.87
C TYR A 725 7.60 -12.77 -1.62
N GLY A 726 6.35 -12.36 -1.36
CA GLY A 726 5.98 -11.60 -0.17
C GLY A 726 6.27 -12.34 1.13
N SER A 727 6.00 -13.66 1.16
CA SER A 727 6.31 -14.51 2.31
C SER A 727 7.81 -14.72 2.55
N ARG A 728 8.64 -14.58 1.49
CA ARG A 728 10.08 -14.85 1.52
C ARG A 728 10.94 -13.62 1.85
N ARG A 729 10.32 -12.54 2.32
CA ARG A 729 11.01 -11.27 2.58
C ARG A 729 12.00 -11.25 3.74
N GLY A 730 11.96 -12.23 4.63
CA GLY A 730 13.02 -12.45 5.60
C GLY A 730 14.27 -13.12 5.01
N ASN A 731 14.23 -13.52 3.74
CA ASN A 731 15.31 -14.23 3.06
C ASN A 731 15.87 -13.40 1.89
N HIS A 732 17.03 -12.78 2.12
CA HIS A 732 17.67 -11.94 1.12
C HIS A 732 18.09 -12.68 -0.16
N GLU A 733 18.42 -13.97 -0.09
CA GLU A 733 18.80 -14.77 -1.25
C GLU A 733 17.62 -14.94 -2.23
N VAL A 734 16.43 -15.18 -1.71
CA VAL A 734 15.21 -15.30 -2.52
C VAL A 734 14.82 -13.94 -3.09
N MET A 735 14.85 -12.90 -2.27
CA MET A 735 14.38 -11.57 -2.67
C MET A 735 15.32 -10.89 -3.68
N MET A 736 16.63 -11.04 -3.52
CA MET A 736 17.61 -10.58 -4.50
C MET A 736 17.37 -11.25 -5.87
N ARG A 737 17.12 -12.57 -5.89
CA ARG A 737 16.76 -13.32 -7.11
C ARG A 737 15.40 -12.93 -7.70
N GLY A 738 14.49 -12.46 -6.86
CA GLY A 738 13.18 -11.94 -7.27
C GLY A 738 13.20 -10.50 -7.79
N THR A 739 14.30 -9.77 -7.60
CA THR A 739 14.38 -8.36 -7.98
C THR A 739 14.40 -8.23 -9.51
N PHE A 740 13.49 -7.41 -10.04
CA PHE A 740 13.13 -7.28 -11.44
C PHE A 740 12.65 -8.58 -12.12
N ALA A 741 12.22 -9.59 -11.37
CA ALA A 741 11.78 -10.89 -11.91
C ALA A 741 10.29 -10.93 -12.34
N ASN A 742 9.60 -9.78 -12.30
CA ASN A 742 8.18 -9.72 -12.67
C ASN A 742 7.99 -10.12 -14.14
N ILE A 743 6.97 -10.93 -14.42
CA ILE A 743 6.71 -11.46 -15.76
C ILE A 743 6.20 -10.41 -16.75
N ARG A 744 5.78 -9.24 -16.27
CA ARG A 744 5.23 -8.13 -17.06
C ARG A 744 6.19 -6.93 -17.15
N ILE A 745 7.34 -6.97 -16.48
CA ILE A 745 8.32 -5.88 -16.64
C ILE A 745 8.79 -5.85 -18.10
N ARG A 746 8.93 -4.66 -18.67
CA ARG A 746 9.35 -4.47 -20.06
C ARG A 746 10.72 -3.81 -20.08
N ASN A 747 11.71 -4.53 -20.59
CA ASN A 747 13.07 -4.02 -20.76
C ASN A 747 13.28 -3.58 -22.21
N GLU A 748 13.46 -2.28 -22.44
CA GLU A 748 13.64 -1.68 -23.76
C GLU A 748 14.93 -2.20 -24.45
N MET A 749 15.92 -2.70 -23.68
CA MET A 749 17.13 -3.37 -24.21
C MET A 749 16.81 -4.64 -25.02
N LEU A 750 15.66 -5.27 -24.76
CA LEU A 750 15.16 -6.47 -25.45
C LEU A 750 13.98 -6.14 -26.37
N GLY A 751 13.91 -4.89 -26.87
CA GLY A 751 12.80 -4.45 -27.71
C GLY A 751 11.48 -4.28 -26.96
N GLY A 752 11.51 -4.20 -25.62
CA GLY A 752 10.32 -4.06 -24.79
C GLY A 752 9.58 -5.37 -24.51
N GLU A 753 10.22 -6.53 -24.73
CA GLU A 753 9.69 -7.84 -24.35
C GLU A 753 9.30 -7.88 -22.87
N GLU A 754 8.18 -8.54 -22.56
CA GLU A 754 7.75 -8.77 -21.18
C GLU A 754 8.55 -9.91 -20.51
N GLY A 755 9.04 -9.64 -19.31
CA GLY A 755 9.73 -10.61 -18.45
C GLY A 755 10.97 -10.04 -17.80
N GLY A 756 11.39 -10.65 -16.69
CA GLY A 756 12.53 -10.23 -15.88
C GLY A 756 13.91 -10.52 -16.46
N ASN A 757 14.09 -10.27 -17.75
CA ASN A 757 15.31 -10.55 -18.51
C ASN A 757 16.02 -9.26 -18.92
N THR A 758 17.32 -9.38 -19.20
CA THR A 758 18.17 -8.32 -19.75
C THR A 758 19.21 -8.89 -20.71
N LEU A 759 19.95 -7.99 -21.34
CA LEU A 759 21.09 -8.31 -22.20
C LEU A 759 22.39 -8.17 -21.39
N TYR A 760 23.14 -9.26 -21.24
CA TYR A 760 24.48 -9.20 -20.66
C TYR A 760 25.46 -8.67 -21.73
N ILE A 761 25.73 -7.36 -21.66
CA ILE A 761 26.46 -6.60 -22.69
C ILE A 761 27.78 -7.24 -23.14
N PRO A 762 28.65 -7.77 -22.24
CA PRO A 762 29.93 -8.35 -22.66
C PRO A 762 29.82 -9.51 -23.66
N THR A 763 28.73 -10.29 -23.64
CA THR A 763 28.54 -11.43 -24.55
C THR A 763 27.34 -11.27 -25.49
N GLY A 764 26.43 -10.33 -25.21
CA GLY A 764 25.15 -10.20 -25.91
C GLY A 764 24.14 -11.30 -25.56
N GLU A 765 24.38 -12.08 -24.50
CA GLU A 765 23.48 -13.15 -24.07
C GLU A 765 22.26 -12.57 -23.33
N LYS A 766 21.06 -13.04 -23.69
CA LYS A 766 19.82 -12.77 -22.94
C LYS A 766 19.75 -13.70 -21.73
N MET A 767 19.57 -13.14 -20.53
CA MET A 767 19.41 -13.89 -19.29
C MET A 767 18.58 -13.13 -18.27
N ALA A 768 18.26 -13.76 -17.13
CA ALA A 768 17.56 -13.07 -16.04
C ALA A 768 18.42 -11.93 -15.48
N ILE A 769 17.76 -10.84 -15.04
CA ILE A 769 18.45 -9.66 -14.49
C ILE A 769 19.39 -10.02 -13.32
N TYR A 770 18.93 -10.92 -12.44
CA TYR A 770 19.76 -11.46 -11.35
C TYR A 770 21.04 -12.13 -11.87
N ASP A 771 20.92 -13.05 -12.85
CA ASP A 771 22.06 -13.79 -13.37
C ASP A 771 23.09 -12.86 -14.04
N ALA A 772 22.62 -11.84 -14.78
CA ALA A 772 23.47 -10.82 -15.37
C ALA A 772 24.19 -9.96 -14.32
N SER A 773 23.46 -9.53 -13.27
CA SER A 773 24.02 -8.77 -12.16
C SER A 773 25.14 -9.54 -11.46
N MET A 774 24.94 -10.83 -11.16
CA MET A 774 25.98 -11.65 -10.53
C MET A 774 27.25 -11.75 -11.40
N LYS A 775 27.10 -11.90 -12.73
CA LYS A 775 28.25 -11.88 -13.66
C LYS A 775 29.00 -10.55 -13.64
N TYR A 776 28.30 -9.42 -13.57
CA TYR A 776 28.93 -8.10 -13.49
C TYR A 776 29.63 -7.84 -12.15
N GLN A 777 29.04 -8.29 -11.03
CA GLN A 777 29.67 -8.21 -9.73
C GLN A 777 30.96 -9.03 -9.67
N ALA A 778 30.96 -10.24 -10.25
CA ALA A 778 32.16 -11.07 -10.36
C ALA A 778 33.29 -10.40 -11.15
N SER A 779 32.97 -9.54 -12.13
CA SER A 779 33.95 -8.76 -12.88
C SER A 779 34.26 -7.38 -12.28
N GLY A 780 33.67 -7.02 -11.13
CA GLY A 780 33.82 -5.70 -10.50
C GLY A 780 33.23 -4.54 -11.29
N THR A 781 32.27 -4.79 -12.18
CA THR A 781 31.68 -3.75 -13.05
C THR A 781 30.52 -3.04 -12.33
N PRO A 782 30.55 -1.71 -12.15
CA PRO A 782 29.42 -0.97 -11.59
C PRO A 782 28.18 -1.04 -12.47
N LEU A 783 27.00 -0.95 -11.86
CA LEU A 783 25.72 -1.03 -12.56
C LEU A 783 24.84 0.19 -12.32
N VAL A 784 24.06 0.56 -13.33
CA VAL A 784 22.99 1.56 -13.24
C VAL A 784 21.70 1.02 -13.84
N VAL A 785 20.56 1.56 -13.40
CA VAL A 785 19.25 1.35 -14.03
C VAL A 785 18.79 2.67 -14.63
N ILE A 786 18.19 2.63 -15.82
CA ILE A 786 17.61 3.81 -16.46
C ILE A 786 16.10 3.58 -16.62
N ALA A 787 15.28 4.58 -16.29
CA ALA A 787 13.83 4.48 -16.35
C ALA A 787 13.15 5.75 -16.88
N GLY A 788 11.88 5.62 -17.23
CA GLY A 788 11.02 6.73 -17.63
C GLY A 788 10.42 7.50 -16.45
N GLN A 789 9.19 7.98 -16.64
CA GLN A 789 8.45 8.74 -15.63
C GLN A 789 7.86 7.83 -14.54
N GLU A 790 7.62 8.38 -13.35
CA GLU A 790 6.93 7.72 -12.23
C GLU A 790 7.58 6.39 -11.80
N TYR A 791 8.92 6.32 -11.85
CA TYR A 791 9.65 5.13 -11.45
C TYR A 791 9.43 4.81 -9.97
N GLY A 792 9.03 3.57 -9.68
CA GLY A 792 8.75 3.10 -8.33
C GLY A 792 7.34 3.39 -7.83
N THR A 793 6.35 3.58 -8.71
CA THR A 793 4.97 3.82 -8.29
C THR A 793 4.33 2.61 -7.59
N GLY A 794 3.44 2.84 -6.61
CA GLY A 794 2.65 1.78 -5.97
C GLY A 794 3.03 1.47 -4.52
N SER A 795 3.22 0.18 -4.21
CA SER A 795 3.38 -0.29 -2.82
C SER A 795 4.68 0.21 -2.17
N SER A 796 4.68 0.46 -0.86
CA SER A 796 5.81 1.01 -0.07
C SER A 796 6.95 0.01 0.21
N ARG A 797 7.20 -0.93 -0.68
CA ARG A 797 8.11 -2.07 -0.45
C ARG A 797 9.57 -1.62 -0.48
N ASP A 798 10.24 -1.76 0.65
CA ASP A 798 11.68 -1.49 0.80
C ASP A 798 12.57 -2.46 0.00
N TRP A 799 12.11 -3.70 -0.23
CA TRP A 799 12.79 -4.69 -1.06
C TRP A 799 13.03 -4.21 -2.51
N ALA A 800 12.25 -3.25 -3.01
CA ALA A 800 12.54 -2.63 -4.29
C ALA A 800 13.87 -1.84 -4.28
N ALA A 801 14.30 -1.32 -3.12
CA ALA A 801 15.60 -0.67 -2.94
C ALA A 801 16.67 -1.64 -2.40
N LYS A 802 16.34 -2.49 -1.40
CA LYS A 802 17.27 -3.51 -0.87
C LYS A 802 17.74 -4.45 -1.97
N GLY A 803 16.82 -4.96 -2.79
CA GLY A 803 17.12 -5.80 -3.94
C GLY A 803 18.00 -5.09 -4.97
N THR A 804 17.65 -3.83 -5.31
CA THR A 804 18.44 -3.01 -6.25
C THR A 804 19.89 -2.83 -5.76
N ASN A 805 20.09 -2.54 -4.47
CA ASN A 805 21.40 -2.44 -3.85
C ASN A 805 22.17 -3.79 -3.89
N LEU A 806 21.53 -4.90 -3.52
CA LEU A 806 22.14 -6.24 -3.53
C LEU A 806 22.47 -6.75 -4.95
N LEU A 807 21.76 -6.27 -5.97
CA LEU A 807 22.13 -6.47 -7.37
C LEU A 807 23.33 -5.60 -7.81
N GLY A 808 23.97 -4.85 -6.90
CA GLY A 808 25.17 -4.06 -7.19
C GLY A 808 24.91 -2.75 -7.93
N VAL A 809 23.65 -2.32 -8.03
CA VAL A 809 23.27 -1.06 -8.69
C VAL A 809 23.72 0.12 -7.83
N LYS A 810 24.48 1.04 -8.42
CA LYS A 810 25.03 2.23 -7.75
C LYS A 810 24.13 3.45 -7.90
N ALA A 811 23.41 3.56 -9.01
CA ALA A 811 22.49 4.66 -9.27
C ALA A 811 21.29 4.21 -10.11
N VAL A 812 20.16 4.88 -9.89
CA VAL A 812 18.99 4.81 -10.77
C VAL A 812 18.81 6.17 -11.42
N ILE A 813 18.69 6.22 -12.75
CA ILE A 813 18.54 7.46 -13.52
C ILE A 813 17.14 7.44 -14.16
N ALA A 814 16.24 8.31 -13.72
CA ALA A 814 14.85 8.32 -14.17
C ALA A 814 14.40 9.71 -14.66
N GLU A 815 13.30 9.79 -15.40
CA GLU A 815 12.66 11.08 -15.72
C GLU A 815 11.94 11.66 -14.50
N SER A 816 11.35 10.80 -13.67
CA SER A 816 10.80 11.16 -12.36
C SER A 816 10.64 9.91 -11.46
N PHE A 817 10.58 10.14 -10.14
CA PHE A 817 10.40 9.10 -9.14
C PHE A 817 9.10 9.28 -8.35
N GLU A 818 8.51 8.18 -7.90
CA GLU A 818 7.56 8.21 -6.78
C GLU A 818 8.30 8.49 -5.46
N ARG A 819 7.65 9.23 -4.54
CA ARG A 819 8.22 9.76 -3.30
C ARG A 819 8.83 8.67 -2.40
N ILE A 820 8.07 7.62 -2.08
CA ILE A 820 8.48 6.55 -1.15
C ILE A 820 9.64 5.77 -1.75
N HIS A 821 9.56 5.42 -3.03
CA HIS A 821 10.62 4.65 -3.66
C HIS A 821 11.94 5.42 -3.72
N ARG A 822 11.90 6.72 -4.04
CA ARG A 822 13.09 7.58 -4.00
C ARG A 822 13.73 7.61 -2.61
N SER A 823 12.94 7.80 -1.55
CA SER A 823 13.44 7.76 -0.17
C SER A 823 14.08 6.41 0.16
N ASN A 824 13.47 5.29 -0.27
CA ASN A 824 14.02 3.94 -0.04
C ASN A 824 15.37 3.73 -0.75
N LEU A 825 15.55 4.26 -1.96
CA LEU A 825 16.83 4.19 -2.68
C LEU A 825 17.93 4.90 -1.90
N VAL A 826 17.68 6.14 -1.44
CA VAL A 826 18.62 6.89 -0.59
C VAL A 826 18.88 6.14 0.72
N GLY A 827 17.84 5.61 1.35
CA GLY A 827 17.93 4.84 2.60
C GLY A 827 18.78 3.57 2.49
N MET A 828 18.97 3.04 1.28
CA MET A 828 19.85 1.90 0.96
C MET A 828 21.18 2.31 0.28
N GLY A 829 21.49 3.61 0.23
CA GLY A 829 22.73 4.10 -0.39
C GLY A 829 22.79 3.97 -1.92
N VAL A 830 21.65 3.83 -2.59
CA VAL A 830 21.55 3.87 -4.06
C VAL A 830 21.22 5.30 -4.49
N LEU A 831 22.00 5.86 -5.41
CA LEU A 831 21.88 7.26 -5.82
C LEU A 831 20.69 7.47 -6.79
N PRO A 832 19.62 8.20 -6.43
CA PRO A 832 18.55 8.53 -7.36
C PRO A 832 18.93 9.79 -8.16
N LEU A 833 18.96 9.67 -9.48
CA LEU A 833 19.30 10.73 -10.41
C LEU A 833 18.11 11.01 -11.33
N GLN A 834 17.81 12.29 -11.53
CA GLN A 834 16.72 12.71 -12.40
C GLN A 834 17.26 13.46 -13.62
N PHE A 835 16.79 13.11 -14.81
CA PHE A 835 17.07 13.89 -16.02
C PHE A 835 16.56 15.34 -15.86
N LYS A 836 17.26 16.30 -16.47
CA LYS A 836 16.80 17.69 -16.54
C LYS A 836 15.61 17.81 -17.50
N LEU A 837 14.90 18.93 -17.40
CA LEU A 837 13.82 19.27 -18.32
C LEU A 837 14.33 19.16 -19.78
N ASP A 838 13.53 18.53 -20.64
CA ASP A 838 13.82 18.22 -22.07
C ASP A 838 14.81 17.07 -22.34
N GLN A 839 15.38 16.47 -21.30
CA GLN A 839 16.22 15.27 -21.42
C GLN A 839 15.47 14.02 -20.99
N ASN A 840 15.59 12.95 -21.77
CA ASN A 840 15.11 11.64 -21.39
C ASN A 840 15.85 10.55 -22.19
N ARG A 841 15.59 9.30 -21.83
CA ARG A 841 16.17 8.13 -22.49
C ARG A 841 15.98 8.12 -24.01
N LYS A 842 14.86 8.65 -24.51
CA LYS A 842 14.52 8.69 -25.95
C LYS A 842 15.22 9.83 -26.66
N THR A 843 15.29 11.03 -26.07
CA THR A 843 15.97 12.19 -26.67
C THR A 843 17.48 11.98 -26.72
N LEU A 844 18.04 11.29 -25.72
CA LEU A 844 19.44 10.85 -25.67
C LEU A 844 19.73 9.58 -26.50
N LYS A 845 18.67 8.95 -27.05
CA LYS A 845 18.73 7.74 -27.89
C LYS A 845 19.47 6.58 -27.20
N LEU A 846 19.20 6.39 -25.91
CA LEU A 846 19.84 5.33 -25.13
C LEU A 846 19.33 3.96 -25.58
N THR A 847 20.26 3.02 -25.71
CA THR A 847 20.00 1.63 -26.10
C THR A 847 20.24 0.65 -24.95
N GLY A 848 20.92 1.10 -23.89
CA GLY A 848 21.36 0.29 -22.76
C GLY A 848 22.71 -0.40 -22.97
N LYS A 849 23.38 -0.15 -24.11
CA LYS A 849 24.72 -0.69 -24.39
C LYS A 849 25.84 0.30 -24.07
N GLU A 850 25.48 1.52 -23.67
CA GLU A 850 26.40 2.58 -23.34
C GLU A 850 27.15 2.30 -22.02
N LYS A 851 28.34 2.87 -21.90
CA LYS A 851 29.05 3.02 -20.63
C LYS A 851 28.69 4.35 -20.00
N ILE A 852 28.42 4.30 -18.70
CA ILE A 852 27.93 5.44 -17.93
C ILE A 852 28.94 5.82 -16.85
N ASP A 853 29.39 7.08 -16.86
CA ASP A 853 30.08 7.70 -15.73
C ASP A 853 29.17 8.72 -15.05
N ILE A 854 29.20 8.76 -13.71
CA ILE A 854 28.54 9.76 -12.88
C ILE A 854 29.65 10.52 -12.13
N LEU A 855 29.83 11.78 -12.50
CA LEU A 855 30.91 12.64 -12.02
C LEU A 855 30.37 13.75 -11.12
N GLY A 856 31.22 14.22 -10.19
CA GLY A 856 30.92 15.30 -9.25
C GLY A 856 30.65 14.81 -7.82
N LEU A 857 31.03 13.57 -7.52
CA LEU A 857 30.89 12.95 -6.20
C LEU A 857 32.22 12.87 -5.46
N THR A 858 33.32 12.64 -6.18
CA THR A 858 34.66 12.53 -5.56
C THR A 858 35.07 13.85 -4.90
N ASP A 859 35.41 13.80 -3.62
CA ASP A 859 35.84 14.95 -2.80
C ASP A 859 34.84 16.12 -2.75
N ALA A 860 33.59 15.89 -3.15
CA ALA A 860 32.54 16.89 -3.17
C ALA A 860 31.83 16.99 -1.81
N GLU A 861 31.49 18.21 -1.41
CA GLU A 861 30.49 18.43 -0.37
C GLU A 861 29.12 18.15 -0.99
N ILE A 862 28.50 17.04 -0.59
CA ILE A 862 27.19 16.66 -1.11
C ILE A 862 26.14 17.58 -0.51
N GLU A 863 25.45 18.31 -1.38
CA GLU A 863 24.34 19.18 -1.02
C GLU A 863 23.02 18.60 -1.53
N PRO A 864 21.89 18.87 -0.84
CA PRO A 864 20.58 18.48 -1.32
C PRO A 864 20.33 19.03 -2.72
N ARG A 865 19.82 18.20 -3.62
CA ARG A 865 19.43 18.59 -4.98
C ARG A 865 20.55 19.18 -5.83
N MET A 866 21.81 18.84 -5.55
CA MET A 866 22.95 19.25 -6.38
C MET A 866 22.88 18.66 -7.79
N ASN A 867 23.54 19.32 -8.75
CA ASN A 867 23.69 18.82 -10.10
C ASN A 867 24.91 17.91 -10.20
N LEU A 868 24.78 16.81 -10.93
CA LEU A 868 25.88 15.91 -11.27
C LEU A 868 26.02 15.80 -12.79
N THR A 869 27.18 15.36 -13.25
CA THR A 869 27.44 15.16 -14.69
C THR A 869 27.40 13.69 -15.04
N LEU A 870 26.53 13.33 -15.98
CA LEU A 870 26.48 12.02 -16.60
C LEU A 870 27.30 12.05 -17.89
N VAL A 871 28.28 11.15 -18.03
CA VAL A 871 29.01 10.92 -19.29
C VAL A 871 28.50 9.62 -19.90
N ILE A 872 27.96 9.71 -21.11
CA ILE A 872 27.40 8.57 -21.84
C ILE A 872 28.36 8.26 -22.99
N THR A 873 29.06 7.12 -22.91
CA THR A 873 29.96 6.63 -23.97
C THR A 873 29.29 5.51 -24.74
N ARG A 874 29.11 5.71 -26.04
CA ARG A 874 28.45 4.77 -26.96
C ARG A 874 29.42 3.70 -27.47
N GLU A 875 28.88 2.66 -28.11
CA GLU A 875 29.66 1.55 -28.69
C GLU A 875 30.69 2.01 -29.74
N ASP A 876 30.40 3.10 -30.47
CA ASP A 876 31.31 3.70 -31.46
C ASP A 876 32.42 4.56 -30.84
N GLY A 877 32.47 4.66 -29.51
CA GLY A 877 33.41 5.48 -28.76
C GLY A 877 33.03 6.96 -28.66
N SER A 878 31.94 7.40 -29.32
CA SER A 878 31.44 8.76 -29.13
C SER A 878 30.92 8.95 -27.70
N SER A 879 31.13 10.14 -27.15
CA SER A 879 30.68 10.47 -25.80
C SER A 879 29.92 11.79 -25.77
N GLU A 880 28.85 11.84 -24.98
CA GLU A 880 28.16 13.08 -24.65
C GLU A 880 28.09 13.28 -23.14
N LYS A 881 28.00 14.54 -22.71
CA LYS A 881 27.86 14.92 -21.31
C LYS A 881 26.50 15.57 -21.10
N VAL A 882 25.77 15.12 -20.10
CA VAL A 882 24.48 15.70 -19.72
C VAL A 882 24.44 15.95 -18.22
N GLU A 883 23.73 17.01 -17.83
CA GLU A 883 23.52 17.33 -16.42
C GLU A 883 22.30 16.57 -15.90
N VAL A 884 22.41 16.00 -14.71
CA VAL A 884 21.32 15.34 -14.00
C VAL A 884 21.18 15.92 -12.60
N LEU A 885 19.95 15.93 -12.09
CA LEU A 885 19.64 16.36 -10.73
C LEU A 885 19.81 15.19 -9.76
N CYS A 886 20.64 15.34 -8.73
CA CYS A 886 20.70 14.40 -7.61
C CYS A 886 19.41 14.52 -6.77
N ARG A 887 18.66 13.44 -6.59
CA ARG A 887 17.39 13.44 -5.84
C ARG A 887 17.56 13.00 -4.38
N ILE A 888 18.70 13.35 -3.79
CA ILE A 888 18.87 13.46 -2.34
C ILE A 888 18.28 14.83 -1.99
N ASP A 889 17.10 14.84 -1.36
CA ASP A 889 16.24 16.02 -1.30
C ASP A 889 16.44 16.82 0.01
N THR A 890 17.05 16.22 1.04
CA THR A 890 17.20 16.82 2.37
C THR A 890 18.62 16.69 2.93
N LEU A 891 18.96 17.50 3.94
CA LEU A 891 20.27 17.42 4.61
C LEU A 891 20.44 16.10 5.38
N ASN A 892 19.38 15.60 6.01
CA ASN A 892 19.45 14.30 6.70
C ASN A 892 19.67 13.15 5.72
N GLU A 893 19.05 13.21 4.54
CA GLU A 893 19.29 12.22 3.49
C GLU A 893 20.73 12.21 2.99
N VAL A 894 21.40 13.38 2.96
CA VAL A 894 22.84 13.45 2.68
C VAL A 894 23.63 12.66 3.73
N GLU A 895 23.32 12.84 5.02
CA GLU A 895 24.00 12.12 6.10
C GLU A 895 23.70 10.61 6.07
N TYR A 896 22.49 10.20 5.71
CA TYR A 896 22.13 8.80 5.50
C TYR A 896 22.95 8.20 4.35
N PHE A 897 23.03 8.89 3.22
CA PHE A 897 23.81 8.44 2.07
C PHE A 897 25.30 8.31 2.41
N LYS A 898 25.87 9.29 3.13
CA LYS A 898 27.27 9.24 3.64
C LYS A 898 27.53 8.07 4.58
N ALA A 899 26.54 7.67 5.37
CA ALA A 899 26.65 6.51 6.27
C ALA A 899 26.56 5.16 5.54
N GLY A 900 26.18 5.14 4.25
CA GLY A 900 25.88 3.94 3.48
C GLY A 900 24.41 3.51 3.53
N GLY A 901 23.56 4.27 4.22
CA GLY A 901 22.15 3.99 4.42
C GLY A 901 21.62 4.56 5.74
N ILE A 902 20.30 4.67 5.86
CA ILE A 902 19.66 5.24 7.07
C ILE A 902 19.84 4.32 8.28
N LEU A 903 19.72 2.99 8.12
CA LEU A 903 19.96 2.06 9.23
C LEU A 903 21.43 2.04 9.64
N HIS A 904 22.36 2.19 8.69
CA HIS A 904 23.79 2.34 8.99
C HIS A 904 24.06 3.60 9.81
N TYR A 905 23.43 4.72 9.45
CA TYR A 905 23.52 5.97 10.19
C TYR A 905 23.02 5.79 11.64
N VAL A 906 21.82 5.23 11.82
CA VAL A 906 21.24 4.98 13.15
C VAL A 906 22.13 4.05 13.97
N LEU A 907 22.56 2.92 13.37
CA LEU A 907 23.40 1.94 14.05
C LEU A 907 24.75 2.54 14.49
N ARG A 908 25.38 3.36 13.64
CA ARG A 908 26.63 4.05 14.00
C ARG A 908 26.44 5.04 15.14
N GLN A 909 25.33 5.79 15.17
CA GLN A 909 25.01 6.68 16.30
C GLN A 909 24.81 5.91 17.61
N LEU A 910 24.14 4.76 17.55
CA LEU A 910 23.92 3.91 18.72
C LEU A 910 25.19 3.21 19.19
N ILE A 911 26.14 2.88 18.30
CA ILE A 911 27.45 2.34 18.69
C ILE A 911 28.36 3.43 19.30
N ALA A 912 28.25 4.67 18.82
CA ALA A 912 29.10 5.78 19.26
C ALA A 912 28.63 6.48 20.55
N SER A 913 27.35 6.36 20.89
CA SER A 913 26.77 6.80 22.18
C SER A 913 26.96 5.74 23.25
#